data_AF-A0A1F3S794-F1
#
_entry.id   AF-A0A1F3S794-F1
#
_cell.length_a   1.000
_cell.length_b   1.000
_cell.length_c   1.000
_cell.angle_alpha   90.00
_cell.angle_beta   90.00
_cell.angle_gamma   90.00
#
_symmetry.space_group_name_H-M   'P 1'
#
loop_
_entity.id
_entity.type
_entity.pdbx_description
1 polymer ?
#
loop_
_entity_poly.entity_id
_entity_poly.type
_entity_poly.pdbx_seq_one_letter_code
_entity_poly.pdbx_strand_id
1 'polypeptide(L)'
;MKKTLLLVSFALLAGTFTFAQQGDGGNPRTQLSTAKAINFEHRQFAKPDLAALKAEDLINDEQKTGPWRFGHNHYTDLNLQNSGTWTALANGGAIWQLALTCEGALTVNLTFENTVIPEGNELFVFNPEKDFILGSFKQYHTYEGQLGTELVPGNTAIVEYYVAPENMNNMGSLTVGTVTHGYRTASEYMEKAFGSSGNCNMNVACPDGIPYENQIRATVMLVSGSSGFCTGSMINNTLNDATPYVLTANHCYSNPANWIFRFNWQSANCSNPGSSPSFVSLSGATLRSRRTPSDFCLVEITGGLVNGTVPDAYNTYFPGWDNSDTPPTSAVCVHHPSGDIKKISFDDNALTSANGMGSAEANSQWRLVWDRSTTTEPGSSGSPLFDQNGRIVGQLWGGGASCSNLSSPDYYGKVSYSWTPAGSNSTNQLKFWLDPNSAGNTVLDGFDPISNCLSTYTYSVTPELCFGDDDGAVTVSFTGGNSSGATFNIGTGPQASGTFSGLSQGTYTVVVIDGDACPTNVTVNISGPSQLTTGGGVTNETVANNGAVNLTVFGGTSPFTYAWSGPGSFSATTEDISGLAGGTYTVTVTDANGCTTTTNFTVNSVVGLVDLDLVNFNLYPNPSNGVFNVVMDNADKGMYAIEVTDLDGRVVYTASMNGDSHTIDLGAKANGTYMLQVSNEKSRTIKRIVLKK
;
A
#
# COMPACT_ATOMS: atom_id res chain seq x y z
N MET A 1 -8.39 -43.82 -4.14
CA MET A 1 -7.74 -42.55 -4.50
C MET A 1 -8.42 -41.42 -3.74
N LYS A 2 -7.88 -41.04 -2.58
CA LYS A 2 -8.27 -39.83 -1.84
C LYS A 2 -7.32 -38.71 -2.30
N LYS A 3 -7.85 -37.65 -2.93
CA LYS A 3 -7.08 -36.44 -3.24
C LYS A 3 -7.03 -35.60 -1.97
N THR A 4 -5.88 -35.57 -1.30
CA THR A 4 -5.61 -34.61 -0.24
C THR A 4 -5.03 -33.36 -0.89
N LEU A 5 -5.86 -32.31 -0.97
CA LEU A 5 -5.47 -30.99 -1.45
C LEU A 5 -4.63 -30.33 -0.35
N LEU A 6 -3.36 -30.05 -0.63
CA LEU A 6 -2.49 -29.29 0.27
C LEU A 6 -2.97 -27.83 0.24
N LEU A 7 -3.50 -27.32 1.36
CA LEU A 7 -3.74 -25.89 1.55
C LEU A 7 -2.37 -25.20 1.68
N VAL A 8 -2.01 -24.40 0.68
CA VAL A 8 -0.94 -23.42 0.79
C VAL A 8 -1.54 -22.20 1.49
N SER A 9 -1.20 -22.01 2.77
CA SER A 9 -1.52 -20.78 3.49
C SER A 9 -0.62 -19.67 2.96
N PHE A 10 -1.14 -18.84 2.05
CA PHE A 10 -0.58 -17.53 1.78
C PHE A 10 -0.82 -16.67 3.04
N ALA A 11 0.21 -16.54 3.87
CA ALA A 11 0.27 -15.44 4.83
C ALA A 11 0.50 -14.17 4.01
N LEU A 12 -0.58 -13.46 3.69
CA LEU A 12 -0.50 -12.09 3.21
C LEU A 12 0.16 -11.27 4.33
N LEU A 13 1.42 -10.88 4.14
CA LEU A 13 1.99 -9.78 4.91
C LEU A 13 1.14 -8.55 4.58
N ALA A 14 0.26 -8.18 5.50
CA ALA A 14 -0.43 -6.90 5.46
C ALA A 14 0.61 -5.82 5.75
N GLY A 15 1.26 -5.33 4.68
CA GLY A 15 1.98 -4.07 4.74
C GLY A 15 1.00 -3.00 5.18
N THR A 16 1.27 -2.33 6.29
CA THR A 16 0.57 -1.13 6.70
C THR A 16 0.93 -0.02 5.73
N PHE A 17 0.20 0.05 4.62
CA PHE A 17 0.24 1.24 3.79
C PHE A 17 -0.37 2.39 4.60
N THR A 18 0.41 3.43 4.87
CA THR A 18 -0.09 4.68 5.43
C THR A 18 -0.85 5.44 4.35
N PHE A 19 -2.06 4.98 4.04
CA PHE A 19 -2.99 5.72 3.20
C PHE A 19 -3.66 6.84 4.01
N ALA A 20 -4.10 7.87 3.28
CA ALA A 20 -4.93 8.99 3.71
C ALA A 20 -5.72 8.74 5.00
N GLN A 21 -5.49 9.55 6.04
CA GLN A 21 -6.19 9.40 7.30
C GLN A 21 -7.10 10.60 7.56
N GLN A 22 -8.40 10.32 7.62
CA GLN A 22 -9.38 11.15 8.29
C GLN A 22 -9.96 10.32 9.44
N GLY A 23 -9.92 10.83 10.68
CA GLY A 23 -10.27 10.06 11.88
C GLY A 23 -9.06 9.44 12.60
N ASP A 24 -9.30 8.64 13.63
CA ASP A 24 -8.24 8.09 14.51
C ASP A 24 -7.49 6.88 13.91
N GLY A 25 -7.85 6.45 12.71
CA GLY A 25 -7.35 5.20 12.11
C GLY A 25 -7.98 3.95 12.71
N GLY A 26 -7.39 2.80 12.41
CA GLY A 26 -7.92 1.49 12.79
C GLY A 26 -8.62 0.79 11.64
N ASN A 27 -9.21 -0.37 11.93
CA ASN A 27 -9.83 -1.22 10.92
C ASN A 27 -11.31 -1.44 11.24
N PRO A 28 -12.20 -1.38 10.23
CA PRO A 28 -13.58 -1.81 10.39
C PRO A 28 -13.62 -3.30 10.78
N ARG A 29 -14.58 -3.67 11.63
CA ARG A 29 -14.74 -5.00 12.24
C ARG A 29 -15.21 -6.04 11.23
N THR A 30 -15.92 -5.63 10.18
CA THR A 30 -16.36 -6.56 9.14
C THR A 30 -15.17 -7.22 8.49
N GLN A 31 -15.20 -8.54 8.30
CA GLN A 31 -14.20 -9.25 7.50
C GLN A 31 -14.86 -9.60 6.15
N LEU A 32 -14.59 -8.82 5.11
CA LEU A 32 -15.06 -9.12 3.75
C LEU A 32 -14.11 -10.15 3.14
N SER A 33 -14.54 -11.40 2.99
CA SER A 33 -13.68 -12.47 2.47
C SER A 33 -13.42 -12.36 0.95
N THR A 34 -14.22 -11.58 0.23
CA THR A 34 -14.00 -11.11 -1.16
C THR A 34 -14.88 -9.89 -1.46
N ALA A 35 -14.49 -9.05 -2.43
CA ALA A 35 -15.27 -7.88 -2.92
C ALA A 35 -16.68 -8.22 -3.45
N LYS A 36 -17.05 -9.51 -3.58
CA LYS A 36 -18.36 -9.99 -4.04
C LYS A 36 -19.35 -10.34 -2.92
N ALA A 37 -18.98 -10.17 -1.65
CA ALA A 37 -19.81 -10.59 -0.51
C ALA A 37 -20.35 -9.40 0.30
N ILE A 38 -20.89 -8.37 -0.35
CA ILE A 38 -21.79 -7.42 0.34
C ILE A 38 -23.09 -8.18 0.60
N ASN A 39 -23.25 -8.66 1.84
CA ASN A 39 -24.43 -9.42 2.30
C ASN A 39 -25.37 -8.59 3.19
N PHE A 40 -25.10 -7.28 3.29
CA PHE A 40 -25.92 -6.27 3.96
C PHE A 40 -26.58 -5.34 2.94
N GLU A 41 -27.46 -4.46 3.43
CA GLU A 41 -28.24 -3.56 2.58
C GLU A 41 -27.36 -2.73 1.64
N HIS A 42 -27.81 -2.63 0.39
CA HIS A 42 -27.16 -1.91 -0.68
C HIS A 42 -28.12 -0.88 -1.30
N ARG A 43 -27.73 0.39 -1.31
CA ARG A 43 -28.47 1.49 -1.92
C ARG A 43 -27.73 2.00 -3.16
N GLN A 44 -28.45 2.05 -4.28
CA GLN A 44 -27.93 2.55 -5.55
C GLN A 44 -28.46 3.95 -5.83
N PHE A 45 -27.57 4.82 -6.30
CA PHE A 45 -27.85 6.18 -6.72
C PHE A 45 -27.68 6.30 -8.23
N ALA A 46 -28.67 6.92 -8.88
CA ALA A 46 -28.67 7.09 -10.32
C ALA A 46 -27.51 7.99 -10.77
N LYS A 47 -26.90 7.65 -11.89
CA LYS A 47 -25.91 8.50 -12.54
C LYS A 47 -26.56 9.83 -12.97
N PRO A 48 -25.99 10.99 -12.59
CA PRO A 48 -26.52 12.29 -13.00
C PRO A 48 -26.25 12.56 -14.49
N ASP A 49 -26.92 13.57 -15.05
CA ASP A 49 -26.67 14.03 -16.42
C ASP A 49 -25.30 14.74 -16.50
N LEU A 50 -24.26 13.94 -16.78
CA LEU A 50 -22.90 14.44 -16.87
C LEU A 50 -22.67 15.42 -18.03
N ALA A 51 -23.48 15.35 -19.10
CA ALA A 51 -23.33 16.26 -20.22
C ALA A 51 -23.82 17.66 -19.84
N ALA A 52 -24.98 17.74 -19.18
CA ALA A 52 -25.52 18.99 -18.66
C ALA A 52 -24.60 19.60 -17.58
N LEU A 53 -24.13 18.79 -16.63
CA LEU A 53 -23.24 19.25 -15.56
C LEU A 53 -21.94 19.83 -16.13
N LYS A 54 -21.30 19.13 -17.09
CA LYS A 54 -20.08 19.63 -17.73
C LYS A 54 -20.29 20.92 -18.52
N ALA A 55 -21.46 21.10 -19.15
CA ALA A 55 -21.78 22.35 -19.86
C ALA A 55 -21.94 23.53 -18.88
N GLU A 56 -22.54 23.29 -17.72
CA GLU A 56 -22.64 24.28 -16.64
C GLU A 56 -21.27 24.58 -16.03
N ASP A 57 -20.45 23.55 -15.80
CA ASP A 57 -19.10 23.68 -15.26
C ASP A 57 -18.22 24.59 -16.12
N LEU A 58 -18.29 24.48 -17.46
CA LEU A 58 -17.54 25.36 -18.37
C LEU A 58 -17.88 26.84 -18.17
N ILE A 59 -19.15 27.15 -17.88
CA ILE A 59 -19.60 28.53 -17.63
C ILE A 59 -19.15 28.99 -16.25
N ASN A 60 -19.35 28.16 -15.22
CA ASN A 60 -19.00 28.49 -13.84
C ASN A 60 -17.49 28.68 -13.67
N ASP A 61 -16.68 27.83 -14.29
CA ASP A 61 -15.22 27.89 -14.26
C ASP A 61 -14.69 29.16 -14.95
N GLU A 62 -15.38 29.64 -15.99
CA GLU A 62 -15.07 30.92 -16.66
C GLU A 62 -15.48 32.13 -15.81
N GLN A 63 -16.66 32.08 -15.20
CA GLN A 63 -17.21 33.20 -14.41
C GLN A 63 -16.60 33.33 -13.01
N LYS A 64 -16.00 32.26 -12.48
CA LYS A 64 -15.34 32.20 -11.16
C LYS A 64 -16.27 32.67 -10.02
N THR A 65 -17.53 32.25 -10.08
CA THR A 65 -18.61 32.65 -9.14
C THR A 65 -18.84 31.63 -8.02
N GLY A 66 -18.13 30.50 -8.04
CA GLY A 66 -18.28 29.41 -7.08
C GLY A 66 -17.06 28.49 -7.04
N PRO A 67 -17.06 27.49 -6.14
CA PRO A 67 -15.98 26.51 -6.06
C PRO A 67 -15.92 25.65 -7.33
N TRP A 68 -14.74 25.10 -7.62
CA TRP A 68 -14.56 24.20 -8.76
C TRP A 68 -15.30 22.88 -8.49
N ARG A 69 -16.40 22.62 -9.21
CA ARG A 69 -17.29 21.50 -8.92
C ARG A 69 -16.71 20.18 -9.39
N PHE A 70 -16.52 19.22 -8.49
CA PHE A 70 -16.04 17.87 -8.79
C PHE A 70 -17.15 16.80 -8.69
N GLY A 71 -18.22 17.09 -7.95
CA GLY A 71 -19.26 16.12 -7.59
C GLY A 71 -20.69 16.62 -7.72
N HIS A 72 -21.63 15.68 -7.67
CA HIS A 72 -23.07 15.93 -7.66
C HIS A 72 -23.68 15.32 -6.40
N ASN A 73 -24.41 16.14 -5.63
CA ASN A 73 -24.98 15.73 -4.35
C ASN A 73 -26.34 15.05 -4.54
N HIS A 74 -26.47 13.81 -4.08
CA HIS A 74 -27.75 13.15 -3.86
C HIS A 74 -28.14 13.30 -2.39
N TYR A 75 -29.30 13.91 -2.12
CA TYR A 75 -29.81 14.08 -0.77
C TYR A 75 -30.60 12.86 -0.31
N THR A 76 -30.40 12.45 0.95
CA THR A 76 -31.03 11.27 1.56
C THR A 76 -31.36 11.46 3.03
N ASP A 77 -32.10 10.53 3.60
CA ASP A 77 -32.44 10.44 5.03
C ASP A 77 -32.08 9.06 5.62
N LEU A 78 -31.11 8.37 5.01
CA LEU A 78 -30.70 7.01 5.40
C LEU A 78 -30.06 7.03 6.79
N ASN A 79 -30.63 6.27 7.72
CA ASN A 79 -30.22 6.26 9.12
C ASN A 79 -30.27 4.85 9.72
N LEU A 80 -29.89 4.76 10.99
CA LEU A 80 -29.81 3.52 11.76
C LEU A 80 -31.15 2.76 11.90
N GLN A 81 -32.29 3.42 11.62
CA GLN A 81 -33.64 2.87 11.76
C GLN A 81 -34.30 2.47 10.44
N ASN A 82 -34.03 3.18 9.34
CA ASN A 82 -34.72 2.99 8.05
C ASN A 82 -33.85 2.31 6.97
N SER A 83 -32.59 2.03 7.27
CA SER A 83 -31.63 1.51 6.31
C SER A 83 -30.56 0.65 6.97
N GLY A 84 -29.72 0.06 6.14
CA GLY A 84 -28.59 -0.76 6.58
C GLY A 84 -28.99 -2.10 7.18
N THR A 85 -28.00 -2.85 7.65
CA THR A 85 -28.20 -4.17 8.26
C THR A 85 -27.43 -4.24 9.58
N TRP A 86 -28.13 -4.66 10.63
CA TRP A 86 -27.56 -4.89 11.95
C TRP A 86 -27.08 -6.34 12.07
N THR A 87 -25.84 -6.52 12.53
CA THR A 87 -25.25 -7.82 12.86
C THR A 87 -24.80 -7.81 14.32
N ALA A 88 -25.33 -8.72 15.13
CA ALA A 88 -24.89 -8.91 16.51
C ALA A 88 -23.51 -9.58 16.54
N LEU A 89 -22.66 -9.14 17.46
CA LEU A 89 -21.32 -9.69 17.66
C LEU A 89 -21.25 -10.60 18.89
N ALA A 90 -20.30 -11.53 18.88
CA ALA A 90 -20.11 -12.50 19.96
C ALA A 90 -19.75 -11.84 21.31
N ASN A 91 -19.17 -10.64 21.29
CA ASN A 91 -18.83 -9.88 22.50
C ASN A 91 -20.04 -9.14 23.12
N GLY A 92 -21.23 -9.26 22.54
CA GLY A 92 -22.45 -8.58 22.99
C GLY A 92 -22.70 -7.20 22.36
N GLY A 93 -21.78 -6.71 21.52
CA GLY A 93 -21.97 -5.49 20.73
C GLY A 93 -22.68 -5.77 19.41
N ALA A 94 -22.77 -4.75 18.55
CA ALA A 94 -23.35 -4.88 17.22
C ALA A 94 -22.63 -4.00 16.20
N ILE A 95 -22.76 -4.36 14.92
CA ILE A 95 -22.38 -3.51 13.79
C ILE A 95 -23.59 -3.22 12.93
N TRP A 96 -23.73 -1.98 12.49
CA TRP A 96 -24.66 -1.55 11.46
C TRP A 96 -23.89 -1.26 10.17
N GLN A 97 -24.37 -1.74 9.04
CA GLN A 97 -23.66 -1.66 7.76
C GLN A 97 -24.57 -1.21 6.62
N LEU A 98 -24.04 -0.35 5.76
CA LEU A 98 -24.75 0.14 4.58
C LEU A 98 -23.77 0.36 3.43
N ALA A 99 -24.04 -0.25 2.26
CA ALA A 99 -23.31 0.04 1.03
C ALA A 99 -24.05 1.09 0.20
N LEU A 100 -23.32 2.10 -0.28
CA LEU A 100 -23.82 3.21 -1.09
C LEU A 100 -23.05 3.20 -2.42
N THR A 101 -23.74 2.95 -3.55
CA THR A 101 -23.10 2.90 -4.87
C THR A 101 -23.66 3.97 -5.79
N CYS A 102 -22.77 4.75 -6.40
CA CYS A 102 -23.06 5.73 -7.43
C CYS A 102 -22.53 5.20 -8.76
N GLU A 103 -23.41 4.80 -9.69
CA GLU A 103 -22.98 4.15 -10.93
C GLU A 103 -22.05 5.06 -11.77
N GLY A 104 -20.83 4.61 -12.03
CA GLY A 104 -19.84 5.34 -12.82
C GLY A 104 -19.18 6.52 -12.10
N ALA A 105 -19.42 6.68 -10.80
CA ALA A 105 -18.68 7.64 -9.99
C ALA A 105 -17.21 7.22 -9.85
N LEU A 106 -16.35 8.23 -9.75
CA LEU A 106 -14.91 8.09 -9.55
C LEU A 106 -14.55 8.12 -8.07
N THR A 107 -15.35 8.85 -7.29
CA THR A 107 -15.30 8.88 -5.82
C THR A 107 -16.72 8.93 -5.26
N VAL A 108 -16.89 8.44 -4.03
CA VAL A 108 -18.13 8.58 -3.25
C VAL A 108 -17.79 9.14 -1.88
N ASN A 109 -18.18 10.39 -1.61
CA ASN A 109 -18.04 10.99 -0.27
C ASN A 109 -19.39 11.28 0.35
N LEU A 110 -19.43 11.25 1.68
CA LEU A 110 -20.64 11.30 2.47
C LEU A 110 -20.67 12.55 3.34
N THR A 111 -21.88 13.05 3.57
CA THR A 111 -22.14 13.98 4.67
C THR A 111 -23.11 13.32 5.62
N PHE A 112 -22.70 13.22 6.87
CA PHE A 112 -23.53 12.78 7.96
C PHE A 112 -24.13 13.97 8.70
N GLU A 113 -25.39 13.84 9.09
CA GLU A 113 -26.17 14.79 9.84
C GLU A 113 -26.78 14.09 11.07
N ASN A 114 -27.20 14.87 12.08
CA ASN A 114 -27.74 14.34 13.33
C ASN A 114 -26.84 13.26 13.96
N THR A 115 -25.53 13.46 13.87
CA THR A 115 -24.52 12.48 14.25
C THR A 115 -24.16 12.61 15.73
N VAL A 116 -24.46 11.57 16.50
CA VAL A 116 -24.04 11.40 17.90
C VAL A 116 -23.41 10.03 18.02
N ILE A 117 -22.12 10.01 18.36
CA ILE A 117 -21.29 8.81 18.50
C ILE A 117 -20.89 8.67 19.97
N PRO A 118 -21.65 7.92 20.79
CA PRO A 118 -21.31 7.66 22.18
C PRO A 118 -19.88 7.13 22.36
N GLU A 119 -19.24 7.46 23.47
CA GLU A 119 -17.90 6.96 23.80
C GLU A 119 -17.88 5.42 23.77
N GLY A 120 -16.91 4.84 23.05
CA GLY A 120 -16.81 3.40 22.81
C GLY A 120 -17.45 2.92 21.50
N ASN A 121 -18.35 3.70 20.90
CA ASN A 121 -18.84 3.45 19.54
C ASN A 121 -17.86 4.03 18.51
N GLU A 122 -17.90 3.49 17.29
CA GLU A 122 -16.97 3.86 16.22
C GLU A 122 -17.68 3.88 14.86
N LEU A 123 -17.38 4.89 14.05
CA LEU A 123 -17.86 5.01 12.68
C LEU A 123 -16.69 4.89 11.70
N PHE A 124 -16.85 4.06 10.68
CA PHE A 124 -15.91 3.90 9.57
C PHE A 124 -16.61 4.11 8.24
N VAL A 125 -15.87 4.64 7.27
CA VAL A 125 -16.28 4.72 5.86
C VAL A 125 -15.13 4.23 4.99
N PHE A 126 -15.37 3.26 4.12
CA PHE A 126 -14.31 2.62 3.34
C PHE A 126 -14.79 2.16 1.97
N ASN A 127 -13.86 1.96 1.04
CA ASN A 127 -14.17 1.32 -0.24
C ASN A 127 -14.23 -0.21 -0.08
N PRO A 128 -14.90 -0.96 -0.97
CA PRO A 128 -15.05 -2.41 -0.86
C PRO A 128 -13.74 -3.19 -0.68
N GLU A 129 -12.66 -2.72 -1.31
CA GLU A 129 -11.32 -3.30 -1.26
C GLU A 129 -10.60 -3.06 0.07
N LYS A 130 -11.01 -2.05 0.84
CA LYS A 130 -10.40 -1.60 2.10
C LYS A 130 -8.93 -1.18 2.02
N ASP A 131 -8.47 -0.83 0.83
CA ASP A 131 -7.21 -0.10 0.66
C ASP A 131 -7.40 1.41 0.88
N PHE A 132 -8.64 1.88 1.09
CA PHE A 132 -8.96 3.23 1.55
C PHE A 132 -9.99 3.20 2.69
N ILE A 133 -9.56 3.59 3.90
CA ILE A 133 -10.38 3.54 5.12
C ILE A 133 -10.35 4.90 5.80
N LEU A 134 -11.53 5.42 6.11
CA LEU A 134 -11.77 6.58 6.94
C LEU A 134 -12.36 6.16 8.28
N GLY A 135 -12.03 6.90 9.32
CA GLY A 135 -12.31 6.58 10.72
C GLY A 135 -11.06 6.03 11.43
N SER A 136 -11.15 5.57 12.67
CA SER A 136 -12.32 5.53 13.55
C SER A 136 -12.81 6.95 13.86
N PHE A 137 -14.02 7.28 13.41
CA PHE A 137 -14.67 8.53 13.75
C PHE A 137 -15.36 8.40 15.11
N LYS A 138 -15.16 9.41 15.94
CA LYS A 138 -15.67 9.57 17.31
C LYS A 138 -16.42 10.89 17.43
N GLN A 139 -17.11 11.12 18.56
CA GLN A 139 -17.91 12.33 18.79
C GLN A 139 -17.16 13.64 18.47
N TYR A 140 -15.88 13.73 18.87
CA TYR A 140 -15.07 14.94 18.70
C TYR A 140 -14.68 15.25 17.24
N HIS A 141 -14.95 14.34 16.30
CA HIS A 141 -14.80 14.59 14.87
C HIS A 141 -16.01 15.33 14.26
N THR A 142 -17.11 15.44 15.01
CA THR A 142 -18.35 16.04 14.53
C THR A 142 -18.52 17.44 15.11
N TYR A 143 -19.23 18.31 14.38
CA TYR A 143 -19.61 19.63 14.85
C TYR A 143 -21.09 19.86 14.59
N GLU A 144 -21.85 20.19 15.64
CA GLU A 144 -23.32 20.33 15.55
C GLU A 144 -24.01 19.11 14.91
N GLY A 145 -23.45 17.91 15.12
CA GLY A 145 -23.94 16.66 14.54
C GLY A 145 -23.64 16.47 13.05
N GLN A 146 -22.81 17.33 12.46
CA GLN A 146 -22.36 17.26 11.07
C GLN A 146 -20.97 16.61 10.98
N LEU A 147 -20.76 15.81 9.94
CA LEU A 147 -19.47 15.21 9.59
C LEU A 147 -19.39 15.02 8.08
N GLY A 148 -18.42 15.65 7.41
CA GLY A 148 -18.06 15.36 6.03
C GLY A 148 -16.96 14.31 5.96
N THR A 149 -17.01 13.42 4.98
CA THR A 149 -15.96 12.42 4.77
C THR A 149 -15.11 12.73 3.56
N GLU A 150 -13.83 12.36 3.61
CA GLU A 150 -12.93 12.35 2.47
C GLU A 150 -13.49 11.56 1.28
N LEU A 151 -12.87 11.80 0.12
CA LEU A 151 -13.27 11.26 -1.17
C LEU A 151 -12.87 9.78 -1.27
N VAL A 152 -13.78 8.88 -0.88
CA VAL A 152 -13.56 7.43 -1.00
C VAL A 152 -13.40 7.07 -2.48
N PRO A 153 -12.25 6.51 -2.90
CA PRO A 153 -12.02 6.14 -4.28
C PRO A 153 -12.97 5.05 -4.77
N GLY A 154 -13.35 5.13 -6.04
CA GLY A 154 -14.25 4.20 -6.68
C GLY A 154 -15.71 4.64 -6.61
N ASN A 155 -16.59 3.74 -7.03
CA ASN A 155 -18.01 4.03 -7.24
C ASN A 155 -18.89 3.63 -6.04
N THR A 156 -18.29 3.09 -4.97
CA THR A 156 -18.99 2.52 -3.83
C THR A 156 -18.28 2.91 -2.53
N ALA A 157 -19.04 3.42 -1.58
CA ALA A 157 -18.61 3.61 -0.20
C ALA A 157 -19.44 2.70 0.73
N ILE A 158 -18.78 2.09 1.71
CA ILE A 158 -19.40 1.29 2.76
C ILE A 158 -19.30 2.06 4.07
N VAL A 159 -20.43 2.21 4.75
CA VAL A 159 -20.50 2.74 6.11
C VAL A 159 -20.58 1.56 7.08
N GLU A 160 -19.73 1.56 8.10
CA GLU A 160 -19.84 0.65 9.24
C GLU A 160 -19.90 1.46 10.53
N TYR A 161 -20.94 1.22 11.33
CA TYR A 161 -21.10 1.82 12.64
C TYR A 161 -21.11 0.72 13.70
N TYR A 162 -20.10 0.72 14.55
CA TYR A 162 -19.96 -0.21 15.66
C TYR A 162 -20.57 0.37 16.94
N VAL A 163 -21.37 -0.45 17.62
CA VAL A 163 -21.90 -0.18 18.95
C VAL A 163 -21.29 -1.15 19.95
N ALA A 164 -20.63 -0.60 20.98
CA ALA A 164 -20.05 -1.38 22.06
C ALA A 164 -21.14 -2.07 22.92
N PRO A 165 -20.86 -3.22 23.54
CA PRO A 165 -21.83 -3.96 24.37
C PRO A 165 -22.50 -3.07 25.45
N GLU A 166 -21.72 -2.21 26.10
CA GLU A 166 -22.16 -1.25 27.10
C GLU A 166 -23.11 -0.17 26.56
N ASN A 167 -23.07 0.09 25.26
CA ASN A 167 -23.85 1.12 24.57
C ASN A 167 -25.08 0.58 23.83
N MET A 168 -25.43 -0.71 23.98
CA MET A 168 -26.59 -1.29 23.27
C MET A 168 -27.92 -0.61 23.61
N ASN A 169 -28.04 0.06 24.76
CA ASN A 169 -29.22 0.86 25.14
C ASN A 169 -29.10 2.35 24.76
N ASN A 170 -27.95 2.79 24.28
CA ASN A 170 -27.66 4.15 23.82
C ASN A 170 -26.78 4.07 22.57
N MET A 171 -27.38 3.66 21.46
CA MET A 171 -26.64 3.45 20.21
C MET A 171 -26.15 4.76 19.58
N GLY A 172 -26.63 5.93 20.01
CA GLY A 172 -26.41 7.21 19.35
C GLY A 172 -27.32 7.42 18.13
N SER A 173 -26.91 8.31 17.24
CA SER A 173 -27.66 8.64 16.02
C SER A 173 -26.71 8.94 14.86
N LEU A 174 -27.14 8.60 13.65
CA LEU A 174 -26.39 8.84 12.41
C LEU A 174 -27.39 8.93 11.25
N THR A 175 -27.33 10.00 10.46
CA THR A 175 -28.07 10.12 9.20
C THR A 175 -27.09 10.40 8.08
N VAL A 176 -27.05 9.57 7.04
CA VAL A 176 -26.39 9.92 5.76
C VAL A 176 -27.30 10.91 5.05
N GLY A 177 -27.00 12.21 5.20
CA GLY A 177 -27.79 13.29 4.63
C GLY A 177 -27.47 13.55 3.16
N THR A 178 -26.21 13.33 2.76
CA THR A 178 -25.76 13.51 1.38
C THR A 178 -24.83 12.38 0.95
N VAL A 179 -25.06 11.86 -0.26
CA VAL A 179 -24.15 10.97 -0.99
C VAL A 179 -23.68 11.71 -2.24
N THR A 180 -22.39 12.00 -2.32
CA THR A 180 -21.84 12.77 -3.43
C THR A 180 -21.27 11.85 -4.50
N HIS A 181 -21.81 11.97 -5.71
CA HIS A 181 -21.30 11.32 -6.91
C HIS A 181 -20.14 12.15 -7.48
N GLY A 182 -18.90 11.75 -7.22
CA GLY A 182 -17.73 12.37 -7.86
C GLY A 182 -17.64 11.98 -9.33
N TYR A 183 -17.86 12.93 -10.25
CA TYR A 183 -17.85 12.68 -11.70
C TYR A 183 -16.75 13.42 -12.44
N ARG A 184 -16.20 14.44 -11.79
CA ARG A 184 -14.96 15.10 -12.16
C ARG A 184 -13.99 14.69 -11.08
N THR A 185 -13.09 13.79 -11.40
CA THR A 185 -11.77 13.88 -10.78
C THR A 185 -10.91 14.72 -11.70
N ALA A 186 -9.62 14.87 -11.42
CA ALA A 186 -8.67 15.50 -12.33
C ALA A 186 -8.46 14.72 -13.66
N SER A 187 -9.49 14.07 -14.20
CA SER A 187 -9.41 12.97 -15.13
C SER A 187 -10.68 12.88 -16.01
N GLU A 188 -10.70 12.88 -17.34
CA GLU A 188 -9.66 12.82 -18.37
C GLU A 188 -8.46 11.90 -18.16
N TYR A 189 -8.42 11.09 -17.11
CA TYR A 189 -7.27 10.26 -16.77
C TYR A 189 -7.65 9.12 -15.81
N MET A 190 -8.06 8.02 -16.43
CA MET A 190 -7.29 6.83 -16.14
C MET A 190 -5.85 7.13 -16.62
N GLU A 191 -4.89 7.25 -15.70
CA GLU A 191 -3.42 7.42 -15.95
C GLU A 191 -2.85 8.81 -16.33
N LYS A 192 -3.07 9.89 -15.55
CA LYS A 192 -2.07 10.98 -15.51
C LYS A 192 -1.41 10.93 -14.17
N ALA A 193 -0.09 11.05 -14.18
CA ALA A 193 0.69 11.34 -13.00
C ALA A 193 0.14 12.62 -12.32
N PHE A 194 0.01 12.57 -11.00
CA PHE A 194 -0.35 13.66 -10.09
C PHE A 194 0.33 14.97 -10.47
N GLY A 195 -0.34 16.13 -10.52
CA GLY A 195 0.27 17.38 -11.02
C GLY A 195 -0.22 17.78 -12.42
N SER A 196 -1.52 17.60 -12.64
CA SER A 196 -2.23 17.73 -13.91
C SER A 196 -3.08 19.00 -14.05
N SER A 197 -3.05 19.90 -13.06
CA SER A 197 -3.21 21.33 -13.36
C SER A 197 -2.28 21.72 -14.51
N GLY A 198 -2.60 22.79 -15.24
CA GLY A 198 -1.88 23.11 -16.46
C GLY A 198 -0.37 23.04 -16.27
N ASN A 199 0.36 22.51 -17.27
CA ASN A 199 1.78 22.11 -17.15
C ASN A 199 2.74 23.22 -16.68
N CYS A 200 2.28 24.48 -16.67
CA CYS A 200 3.02 25.63 -16.19
C CYS A 200 3.02 25.73 -14.65
N ASN A 201 2.08 25.10 -13.95
CA ASN A 201 2.02 25.09 -12.49
C ASN A 201 3.20 24.31 -11.89
N MET A 202 3.88 24.93 -10.92
CA MET A 202 5.06 24.36 -10.27
C MET A 202 4.69 23.62 -8.99
N ASN A 203 5.21 22.40 -8.80
CA ASN A 203 5.07 21.68 -7.53
C ASN A 203 5.81 22.42 -6.40
N VAL A 204 5.21 22.47 -5.21
CA VAL A 204 5.83 23.12 -4.03
C VAL A 204 7.19 22.55 -3.64
N ALA A 205 7.46 21.28 -3.98
CA ALA A 205 8.73 20.61 -3.69
C ALA A 205 9.82 20.86 -4.76
N CYS A 206 9.59 21.78 -5.71
CA CYS A 206 10.62 22.27 -6.61
C CYS A 206 11.61 23.20 -5.89
N PRO A 207 12.84 23.40 -6.42
CA PRO A 207 13.87 24.22 -5.78
C PRO A 207 13.40 25.63 -5.38
N ASP A 208 12.59 26.27 -6.23
CA ASP A 208 12.02 27.59 -5.97
C ASP A 208 11.03 27.62 -4.80
N GLY A 209 10.44 26.48 -4.43
CA GLY A 209 9.51 26.35 -3.30
C GLY A 209 10.17 26.08 -1.95
N ILE A 210 11.43 25.61 -1.93
CA ILE A 210 12.17 25.30 -0.69
C ILE A 210 12.19 26.46 0.31
N PRO A 211 12.36 27.74 -0.10
CA PRO A 211 12.35 28.85 0.85
C PRO A 211 11.00 29.11 1.53
N TYR A 212 9.92 28.50 1.05
CA TYR A 212 8.53 28.80 1.45
C TYR A 212 7.87 27.66 2.24
N GLU A 213 8.66 26.80 2.90
CA GLU A 213 8.15 25.65 3.66
C GLU A 213 7.04 26.02 4.66
N ASN A 214 7.18 27.15 5.33
CA ASN A 214 6.17 27.65 6.27
C ASN A 214 4.83 27.96 5.57
N GLN A 215 4.88 28.67 4.45
CA GLN A 215 3.70 29.00 3.64
C GLN A 215 3.06 27.74 3.03
N ILE A 216 3.90 26.77 2.66
CA ILE A 216 3.48 25.46 2.17
C ILE A 216 2.72 24.70 3.26
N ARG A 217 3.25 24.62 4.48
CA ARG A 217 2.62 23.94 5.64
C ARG A 217 1.31 24.59 6.09
N ALA A 218 1.13 25.88 5.81
CA ALA A 218 -0.09 26.63 6.14
C ALA A 218 -1.25 26.39 5.17
N THR A 219 -0.95 26.05 3.92
CA THR A 219 -1.94 25.98 2.85
C THR A 219 -2.65 24.64 2.83
N VAL A 220 -3.98 24.68 2.74
CA VAL A 220 -4.87 23.52 2.76
C VAL A 220 -5.79 23.50 1.54
N MET A 221 -6.13 22.29 1.08
CA MET A 221 -7.21 22.10 0.10
C MET A 221 -8.54 21.99 0.84
N LEU A 222 -9.56 22.65 0.30
CA LEU A 222 -10.91 22.66 0.86
C LEU A 222 -11.84 21.83 -0.02
N VAL A 223 -12.60 20.94 0.61
CA VAL A 223 -13.78 20.31 0.00
C VAL A 223 -15.01 21.05 0.51
N SER A 224 -15.50 22.01 -0.26
CA SER A 224 -16.67 22.83 0.09
C SER A 224 -17.95 22.20 -0.44
N GLY A 225 -18.98 22.14 0.40
CA GLY A 225 -20.32 21.67 0.02
C GLY A 225 -20.34 20.24 -0.47
N SER A 226 -19.36 19.44 -0.03
CA SER A 226 -19.12 18.05 -0.40
C SER A 226 -18.77 17.82 -1.87
N SER A 227 -18.79 18.84 -2.72
CA SER A 227 -18.77 18.69 -4.19
C SER A 227 -17.93 19.72 -4.92
N GLY A 228 -17.31 20.67 -4.22
CA GLY A 228 -16.44 21.69 -4.81
C GLY A 228 -15.06 21.74 -4.17
N PHE A 229 -14.04 22.06 -4.95
CA PHE A 229 -12.69 22.36 -4.46
C PHE A 229 -12.44 23.85 -4.39
N CYS A 230 -11.80 24.26 -3.31
CA CYS A 230 -11.15 25.55 -3.14
C CYS A 230 -9.82 25.39 -2.39
N THR A 231 -9.10 26.48 -2.20
CA THR A 231 -7.91 26.55 -1.35
C THR A 231 -8.21 27.42 -0.13
N GLY A 232 -7.52 27.16 0.98
CA GLY A 232 -7.42 28.09 2.09
C GLY A 232 -6.02 28.08 2.69
N SER A 233 -5.81 28.96 3.66
CA SER A 233 -4.59 28.96 4.49
C SER A 233 -4.96 29.13 5.94
N MET A 234 -4.23 28.44 6.80
CA MET A 234 -4.17 28.81 8.20
C MET A 234 -3.75 30.28 8.34
N ILE A 235 -4.17 30.94 9.41
CA ILE A 235 -3.81 32.34 9.68
C ILE A 235 -3.68 32.60 11.18
N ASN A 236 -2.61 33.27 11.56
CA ASN A 236 -2.30 33.60 12.95
C ASN A 236 -3.16 34.75 13.48
N ASN A 237 -3.27 34.84 14.81
CA ASN A 237 -3.88 35.96 15.50
C ASN A 237 -2.93 36.50 16.59
N THR A 238 -3.21 37.68 17.14
CA THR A 238 -2.31 38.36 18.09
C THR A 238 -2.11 37.65 19.44
N LEU A 239 -2.81 36.54 19.71
CA LEU A 239 -2.58 35.67 20.87
C LEU A 239 -1.52 34.60 20.62
N ASN A 240 -1.17 34.32 19.35
CA ASN A 240 -0.29 33.20 18.97
C ASN A 240 -0.70 31.87 19.63
N ASP A 241 -1.99 31.54 19.53
CA ASP A 241 -2.59 30.41 20.27
C ASP A 241 -2.94 29.21 19.37
N ALA A 242 -2.52 29.24 18.10
CA ALA A 242 -2.86 28.23 17.09
C ALA A 242 -4.37 27.95 16.96
N THR A 243 -5.22 28.93 17.26
CA THR A 243 -6.65 28.85 16.93
C THR A 243 -6.79 28.50 15.44
N PRO A 244 -7.54 27.43 15.08
CA PRO A 244 -7.49 26.84 13.73
C PRO A 244 -8.31 27.63 12.71
N TYR A 245 -8.00 28.92 12.57
CA TYR A 245 -8.58 29.80 11.58
C TYR A 245 -8.04 29.49 10.19
N VAL A 246 -8.96 29.38 9.24
CA VAL A 246 -8.66 29.22 7.81
C VAL A 246 -9.25 30.40 7.05
N LEU A 247 -8.38 31.18 6.39
CA LEU A 247 -8.76 32.20 5.43
C LEU A 247 -8.95 31.56 4.05
N THR A 248 -10.07 31.84 3.40
CA THR A 248 -10.42 31.40 2.05
C THR A 248 -11.31 32.45 1.36
N ALA A 249 -11.82 32.14 0.18
CA ALA A 249 -12.68 33.04 -0.59
C ALA A 249 -14.16 32.91 -0.22
N ASN A 250 -14.88 34.03 -0.27
CA ASN A 250 -16.30 34.09 0.05
C ASN A 250 -17.18 33.41 -1.00
N HIS A 251 -16.79 33.40 -2.27
CA HIS A 251 -17.51 32.65 -3.30
C HIS A 251 -17.35 31.12 -3.17
N CYS A 252 -16.37 30.64 -2.41
CA CYS A 252 -16.24 29.23 -2.04
C CYS A 252 -17.23 28.80 -0.95
N TYR A 253 -17.94 29.75 -0.33
CA TYR A 253 -18.75 29.47 0.84
C TYR A 253 -19.96 28.57 0.54
N SER A 254 -20.08 27.54 1.35
CA SER A 254 -21.28 26.76 1.64
C SER A 254 -21.30 26.53 3.16
N ASN A 255 -22.24 25.75 3.71
CA ASN A 255 -22.24 25.45 5.14
C ASN A 255 -20.90 24.78 5.55
N PRO A 256 -20.05 25.40 6.39
CA PRO A 256 -18.73 24.87 6.69
C PRO A 256 -18.74 23.64 7.61
N ALA A 257 -19.88 23.30 8.21
CA ALA A 257 -20.00 22.19 9.14
C ALA A 257 -19.69 20.81 8.50
N ASN A 258 -19.75 20.70 7.18
CA ASN A 258 -19.41 19.48 6.43
C ASN A 258 -18.16 19.62 5.55
N TRP A 259 -17.40 20.71 5.69
CA TRP A 259 -16.19 20.90 4.90
C TRP A 259 -15.08 19.95 5.33
N ILE A 260 -14.15 19.72 4.42
CA ILE A 260 -12.94 18.93 4.67
C ILE A 260 -11.74 19.80 4.38
N PHE A 261 -10.76 19.75 5.27
CA PHE A 261 -9.50 20.49 5.20
C PHE A 261 -8.38 19.48 5.01
N ARG A 262 -7.84 19.39 3.80
CA ARG A 262 -6.75 18.47 3.48
C ARG A 262 -5.41 19.17 3.64
N PHE A 263 -4.59 18.64 4.54
CA PHE A 263 -3.23 19.09 4.81
C PHE A 263 -2.22 18.21 4.07
N ASN A 264 -1.07 18.79 3.73
CA ASN A 264 0.06 18.07 3.14
C ASN A 264 -0.27 17.32 1.83
N TRP A 265 -1.34 17.71 1.13
CA TRP A 265 -1.70 17.17 -0.19
C TRP A 265 -0.74 17.68 -1.28
N GLN A 266 0.45 17.13 -1.35
CA GLN A 266 1.53 17.65 -2.19
C GLN A 266 2.45 16.54 -2.71
N SER A 267 3.21 16.83 -3.76
CA SER A 267 4.28 15.92 -4.18
C SER A 267 5.42 15.93 -3.18
N ALA A 268 6.08 14.77 -3.01
CA ALA A 268 7.31 14.64 -2.22
C ALA A 268 8.54 15.25 -2.92
N ASN A 269 8.47 15.52 -4.23
CA ASN A 269 9.57 16.11 -5.00
C ASN A 269 9.03 17.00 -6.13
N CYS A 270 9.92 17.63 -6.90
CA CYS A 270 9.51 18.53 -7.97
C CYS A 270 8.71 17.83 -9.10
N SER A 271 8.81 16.50 -9.20
CA SER A 271 8.04 15.72 -10.17
C SER A 271 6.67 15.36 -9.64
N ASN A 272 5.82 15.07 -10.61
CA ASN A 272 4.48 14.55 -10.44
C ASN A 272 4.51 13.11 -9.89
N PRO A 273 3.90 12.79 -8.73
CA PRO A 273 3.92 11.43 -8.20
C PRO A 273 3.19 10.43 -9.12
N GLY A 274 3.48 9.14 -8.97
CA GLY A 274 2.80 8.05 -9.69
C GLY A 274 1.55 7.51 -8.98
N SER A 275 1.36 7.84 -7.71
CA SER A 275 0.27 7.38 -6.84
C SER A 275 -0.13 8.49 -5.85
N SER A 276 -1.29 8.32 -5.18
CA SER A 276 -1.80 9.32 -4.23
C SER A 276 -0.73 9.66 -3.19
N PRO A 277 -0.33 10.92 -3.02
CA PRO A 277 0.55 11.29 -1.93
C PRO A 277 -0.15 11.06 -0.60
N SER A 278 0.66 10.89 0.45
CA SER A 278 0.16 10.86 1.82
C SER A 278 -0.45 12.21 2.17
N PHE A 279 -1.59 12.20 2.83
CA PHE A 279 -2.21 13.39 3.36
C PHE A 279 -2.99 13.06 4.63
N VAL A 280 -3.33 14.12 5.35
CA VAL A 280 -4.16 14.06 6.55
C VAL A 280 -5.26 15.11 6.42
N SER A 281 -6.41 14.88 7.05
CA SER A 281 -7.55 15.78 6.89
C SER A 281 -8.41 15.89 8.14
N LEU A 282 -8.97 17.08 8.32
CA LEU A 282 -9.98 17.37 9.33
C LEU A 282 -11.32 17.68 8.66
N SER A 283 -12.42 17.49 9.38
CA SER A 283 -13.76 17.85 8.90
C SER A 283 -14.47 18.76 9.87
N GLY A 284 -15.31 19.63 9.31
CA GLY A 284 -16.20 20.48 10.07
C GLY A 284 -15.51 21.77 10.48
N ALA A 285 -16.21 22.87 10.23
CA ALA A 285 -15.82 24.19 10.65
C ALA A 285 -17.05 25.04 10.94
N THR A 286 -16.83 26.14 11.63
CA THR A 286 -17.83 27.17 11.87
C THR A 286 -17.45 28.46 11.14
N LEU A 287 -18.45 29.17 10.63
CA LEU A 287 -18.24 30.46 9.99
C LEU A 287 -17.90 31.51 11.06
N ARG A 288 -16.80 32.23 10.87
CA ARG A 288 -16.42 33.36 11.73
C ARG A 288 -16.76 34.69 11.09
N SER A 289 -16.36 34.87 9.84
CA SER A 289 -16.52 36.15 9.16
C SER A 289 -16.47 35.97 7.65
N ARG A 290 -17.27 36.71 6.87
CA ARG A 290 -17.15 36.72 5.41
C ARG A 290 -17.68 38.00 4.82
N ARG A 291 -17.23 38.33 3.61
CA ARG A 291 -17.64 39.56 2.95
C ARG A 291 -17.51 39.50 1.43
N THR A 292 -18.49 40.07 0.74
CA THR A 292 -18.54 40.07 -0.74
C THR A 292 -17.56 41.04 -1.40
N PRO A 293 -17.45 42.34 -1.04
CA PRO A 293 -16.60 43.26 -1.83
C PRO A 293 -15.10 43.00 -1.78
N SER A 294 -14.58 42.34 -0.74
CA SER A 294 -13.21 41.85 -0.69
C SER A 294 -13.11 40.33 -0.85
N ASP A 295 -14.24 39.68 -1.09
CA ASP A 295 -14.41 38.23 -1.28
C ASP A 295 -13.66 37.33 -0.28
N PHE A 296 -13.53 37.74 0.98
CA PHE A 296 -12.88 36.92 2.00
C PHE A 296 -13.90 36.10 2.80
N CYS A 297 -13.49 34.93 3.25
CA CYS A 297 -14.19 34.10 4.21
C CYS A 297 -13.19 33.55 5.23
N LEU A 298 -13.49 33.73 6.50
CA LEU A 298 -12.76 33.18 7.64
C LEU A 298 -13.65 32.14 8.32
N VAL A 299 -13.14 30.92 8.40
CA VAL A 299 -13.77 29.81 9.14
C VAL A 299 -12.82 29.34 10.23
N GLU A 300 -13.35 28.65 11.23
CA GLU A 300 -12.57 27.97 12.27
C GLU A 300 -12.89 26.48 12.22
N ILE A 301 -11.87 25.64 12.04
CA ILE A 301 -12.03 24.18 12.06
C ILE A 301 -12.52 23.77 13.45
N THR A 302 -13.42 22.79 13.52
CA THR A 302 -14.05 22.35 14.78
C THR A 302 -13.96 20.85 15.02
N GLY A 303 -13.94 20.01 13.98
CA GLY A 303 -13.89 18.56 14.13
C GLY A 303 -12.48 17.99 14.03
N GLY A 304 -12.18 17.01 14.88
CA GLY A 304 -10.93 16.24 14.86
C GLY A 304 -9.73 16.97 15.48
N LEU A 305 -9.97 18.07 16.19
CA LEU A 305 -8.93 18.83 16.90
C LEU A 305 -8.45 18.08 18.15
N VAL A 306 -7.19 18.31 18.52
CA VAL A 306 -6.59 17.83 19.78
C VAL A 306 -6.34 19.06 20.64
N ASN A 307 -6.90 19.09 21.86
CA ASN A 307 -6.83 20.25 22.76
C ASN A 307 -7.27 21.60 22.12
N GLY A 308 -8.16 21.54 21.13
CA GLY A 308 -8.68 22.73 20.43
C GLY A 308 -7.80 23.26 19.30
N THR A 309 -6.71 22.59 18.97
CA THR A 309 -5.81 22.96 17.85
C THR A 309 -5.72 21.84 16.80
N VAL A 310 -5.20 22.20 15.62
CA VAL A 310 -4.83 21.19 14.61
C VAL A 310 -3.76 20.27 15.22
N PRO A 311 -3.87 18.93 15.07
CA PRO A 311 -2.89 18.00 15.65
C PRO A 311 -1.46 18.33 15.21
N ASP A 312 -0.50 18.34 16.15
CA ASP A 312 0.90 18.72 15.87
C ASP A 312 1.57 17.83 14.80
N ALA A 313 1.16 16.57 14.71
CA ALA A 313 1.61 15.63 13.68
C ALA A 313 1.30 16.10 12.24
N TYR A 314 0.36 17.04 12.06
CA TYR A 314 0.06 17.62 10.75
C TYR A 314 1.12 18.65 10.33
N ASN A 315 1.99 19.05 11.27
CA ASN A 315 3.08 20.00 11.07
C ASN A 315 2.57 21.31 10.46
N THR A 316 1.55 21.91 11.08
CA THR A 316 0.84 23.06 10.53
C THR A 316 1.48 24.37 10.98
N TYR A 317 1.75 25.27 10.04
CA TYR A 317 2.21 26.64 10.31
C TYR A 317 1.06 27.63 10.24
N PHE A 318 1.10 28.70 11.03
CA PHE A 318 0.12 29.78 11.02
C PHE A 318 0.79 31.07 10.55
N PRO A 319 0.71 31.41 9.25
CA PRO A 319 1.25 32.63 8.71
C PRO A 319 0.67 33.86 9.41
N GLY A 320 1.53 34.85 9.58
CA GLY A 320 1.12 36.17 10.00
C GLY A 320 0.38 36.90 8.89
N TRP A 321 0.08 38.16 9.12
CA TRP A 321 -0.67 38.99 8.18
C TRP A 321 -0.15 40.43 8.19
N ASP A 322 -0.36 41.13 7.09
CA ASP A 322 -0.07 42.56 6.96
C ASP A 322 -1.32 43.27 6.44
N ASN A 323 -1.87 44.17 7.27
CA ASN A 323 -3.07 44.95 6.97
C ASN A 323 -2.76 46.42 6.62
N SER A 324 -1.48 46.78 6.47
CA SER A 324 -1.02 48.18 6.31
C SER A 324 -1.41 48.83 4.98
N ASP A 325 -1.89 48.03 4.01
CA ASP A 325 -2.16 48.44 2.63
C ASP A 325 -0.91 48.90 1.85
N THR A 326 0.28 48.62 2.37
CA THR A 326 1.55 48.85 1.66
C THR A 326 1.69 47.80 0.56
N PRO A 327 1.92 48.19 -0.71
CA PRO A 327 2.16 47.22 -1.78
C PRO A 327 3.39 46.34 -1.48
N PRO A 328 3.23 45.01 -1.41
CA PRO A 328 4.36 44.08 -1.39
C PRO A 328 5.26 44.30 -2.60
N THR A 329 6.56 44.12 -2.41
CA THR A 329 7.56 44.27 -3.49
C THR A 329 7.69 43.03 -4.36
N SER A 330 7.22 41.90 -3.84
CA SER A 330 7.10 40.60 -4.50
C SER A 330 6.04 39.81 -3.74
N ALA A 331 5.44 38.83 -4.40
CA ALA A 331 4.44 37.98 -3.78
C ALA A 331 4.56 36.51 -4.21
N VAL A 332 4.09 35.64 -3.32
CA VAL A 332 4.02 34.20 -3.56
C VAL A 332 2.64 33.68 -3.22
N CYS A 333 2.13 32.77 -4.04
CA CYS A 333 0.90 32.06 -3.77
C CYS A 333 1.16 30.56 -3.74
N VAL A 334 0.65 29.90 -2.70
CA VAL A 334 0.61 28.45 -2.61
C VAL A 334 -0.85 28.03 -2.76
N HIS A 335 -1.16 27.09 -3.66
CA HIS A 335 -2.54 26.83 -4.07
C HIS A 335 -2.82 25.40 -4.55
N HIS A 336 -4.10 25.05 -4.64
CA HIS A 336 -4.61 23.77 -5.17
C HIS A 336 -5.41 23.98 -6.46
N PRO A 337 -4.73 24.17 -7.61
CA PRO A 337 -5.39 24.40 -8.89
C PRO A 337 -6.15 23.14 -9.32
N SER A 338 -7.43 23.28 -9.65
CA SER A 338 -8.36 22.21 -10.07
C SER A 338 -8.44 21.02 -9.10
N GLY A 339 -8.22 21.26 -7.80
CA GLY A 339 -8.16 20.19 -6.78
C GLY A 339 -6.90 19.30 -6.86
N ASP A 340 -5.89 19.73 -7.60
CA ASP A 340 -4.62 19.03 -7.75
C ASP A 340 -3.73 19.13 -6.50
N ILE A 341 -2.62 18.40 -6.51
CA ILE A 341 -1.58 18.55 -5.49
C ILE A 341 -1.07 19.98 -5.41
N LYS A 342 -0.64 20.39 -4.22
CA LYS A 342 -0.21 21.75 -3.91
C LYS A 342 0.84 22.28 -4.88
N LYS A 343 0.59 23.48 -5.40
CA LYS A 343 1.44 24.23 -6.34
C LYS A 343 1.87 25.56 -5.75
N ILE A 344 2.87 26.17 -6.37
CA ILE A 344 3.40 27.48 -6.01
C ILE A 344 3.56 28.38 -7.24
N SER A 345 3.24 29.66 -7.08
CA SER A 345 3.32 30.69 -8.12
C SER A 345 3.92 31.98 -7.57
N PHE A 346 4.62 32.71 -8.42
CA PHE A 346 5.48 33.84 -8.03
C PHE A 346 5.16 35.11 -8.83
N ASP A 347 5.19 36.26 -8.18
CA ASP A 347 5.29 37.59 -8.79
C ASP A 347 6.50 38.30 -8.16
N ASP A 348 7.52 38.57 -8.97
CA ASP A 348 8.76 39.22 -8.55
C ASP A 348 8.64 40.76 -8.64
N ASN A 349 7.46 41.28 -8.97
CA ASN A 349 7.18 42.71 -9.07
C ASN A 349 6.32 43.22 -7.90
N ALA A 350 6.31 44.55 -7.75
CA ALA A 350 5.46 45.20 -6.77
C ALA A 350 3.97 45.06 -7.15
N LEU A 351 3.15 44.66 -6.18
CA LEU A 351 1.72 44.51 -6.40
C LEU A 351 1.04 45.85 -6.72
N THR A 352 -0.02 45.79 -7.51
CA THR A 352 -0.84 46.98 -7.82
C THR A 352 -2.20 46.88 -7.16
N SER A 353 -2.81 48.02 -6.85
CA SER A 353 -4.20 48.04 -6.37
C SER A 353 -5.17 48.13 -7.55
N ALA A 354 -6.29 47.41 -7.48
CA ALA A 354 -7.33 47.45 -8.49
C ALA A 354 -8.73 47.24 -7.89
N ASN A 355 -9.74 47.60 -8.68
CA ASN A 355 -11.09 47.07 -8.51
C ASN A 355 -11.08 45.68 -9.14
N GLY A 356 -11.25 44.61 -8.37
CA GLY A 356 -11.37 43.27 -8.95
C GLY A 356 -12.82 42.89 -9.22
N MET A 357 -13.02 42.13 -10.29
CA MET A 357 -14.16 41.23 -10.55
C MET A 357 -15.56 41.72 -10.10
N GLY A 358 -15.88 42.99 -10.33
CA GLY A 358 -17.19 43.56 -10.00
C GLY A 358 -17.36 44.01 -8.55
N SER A 359 -16.27 44.10 -7.77
CA SER A 359 -16.29 44.70 -6.44
C SER A 359 -16.82 46.14 -6.47
N ALA A 360 -17.71 46.44 -5.52
CA ALA A 360 -18.26 47.78 -5.31
C ALA A 360 -17.26 48.73 -4.62
N GLU A 361 -16.15 48.22 -4.08
CA GLU A 361 -15.16 49.01 -3.36
C GLU A 361 -13.93 49.27 -4.19
N ALA A 362 -13.61 50.56 -4.34
CA ALA A 362 -12.45 50.99 -5.10
C ALA A 362 -11.15 50.46 -4.47
N ASN A 363 -10.26 49.90 -5.28
CA ASN A 363 -8.93 49.45 -4.89
C ASN A 363 -8.90 48.36 -3.79
N SER A 364 -10.01 47.63 -3.63
CA SER A 364 -10.17 46.58 -2.61
C SER A 364 -9.34 45.31 -2.87
N GLN A 365 -8.65 45.25 -4.01
CA GLN A 365 -7.94 44.05 -4.46
C GLN A 365 -6.48 44.36 -4.77
N TRP A 366 -5.59 43.42 -4.47
CA TRP A 366 -4.30 43.31 -5.11
C TRP A 366 -4.49 42.75 -6.52
N ARG A 367 -3.72 43.28 -7.47
CA ARG A 367 -3.66 42.83 -8.86
C ARG A 367 -2.20 42.53 -9.20
N LEU A 368 -1.98 41.35 -9.75
CA LEU A 368 -0.69 40.87 -10.24
C LEU A 368 -0.85 40.09 -11.54
N VAL A 369 0.28 39.96 -12.25
CA VAL A 369 0.46 39.03 -13.36
C VAL A 369 1.61 38.12 -12.95
N TRP A 370 1.42 36.80 -13.02
CA TRP A 370 2.41 35.86 -12.55
C TRP A 370 3.68 35.84 -13.41
N ASP A 371 4.80 35.68 -12.72
CA ASP A 371 6.12 35.48 -13.30
C ASP A 371 6.48 33.99 -13.34
N ARG A 372 7.69 33.71 -13.84
CA ARG A 372 8.34 32.39 -13.83
C ARG A 372 7.52 31.28 -14.52
N SER A 373 6.64 31.68 -15.43
CA SER A 373 5.72 30.76 -16.13
C SER A 373 4.84 29.94 -15.18
N THR A 374 4.47 30.51 -14.03
CA THR A 374 3.52 29.89 -13.07
C THR A 374 2.17 30.62 -13.12
N THR A 375 1.11 30.05 -12.53
CA THR A 375 -0.22 30.67 -12.58
C THR A 375 -1.17 30.16 -11.50
N THR A 376 -2.44 30.59 -11.51
CA THR A 376 -3.53 29.95 -10.76
C THR A 376 -4.61 29.42 -11.70
N GLU A 377 -5.47 28.52 -11.21
CA GLU A 377 -6.57 27.93 -11.99
C GLU A 377 -7.83 27.84 -11.10
N PRO A 378 -9.02 27.56 -11.68
CA PRO A 378 -10.20 27.24 -10.88
C PRO A 378 -9.88 26.21 -9.79
N GLY A 379 -10.32 26.42 -8.54
CA GLY A 379 -9.91 25.62 -7.37
C GLY A 379 -8.79 26.25 -6.54
N SER A 380 -7.95 27.11 -7.14
CA SER A 380 -7.01 27.96 -6.40
C SER A 380 -7.71 29.05 -5.58
N SER A 381 -9.00 29.31 -5.82
CA SER A 381 -9.80 30.30 -5.11
C SER A 381 -9.66 30.20 -3.60
N GLY A 382 -9.42 31.33 -2.94
CA GLY A 382 -9.16 31.40 -1.50
C GLY A 382 -7.73 31.13 -1.08
N SER A 383 -6.84 30.78 -2.01
CA SER A 383 -5.40 30.64 -1.72
C SER A 383 -4.79 31.94 -1.18
N PRO A 384 -3.85 31.86 -0.24
CA PRO A 384 -3.17 33.02 0.30
C PRO A 384 -2.26 33.69 -0.74
N LEU A 385 -2.14 35.02 -0.65
CA LEU A 385 -1.05 35.79 -1.22
C LEU A 385 -0.11 36.22 -0.10
N PHE A 386 1.12 35.76 -0.16
CA PHE A 386 2.16 36.08 0.80
C PHE A 386 3.03 37.23 0.30
N ASP A 387 3.37 38.19 1.17
CA ASP A 387 4.34 39.24 0.89
C ASP A 387 5.79 38.72 0.88
N GLN A 388 6.76 39.61 0.64
CA GLN A 388 8.19 39.30 0.69
C GLN A 388 8.71 38.80 2.05
N ASN A 389 7.90 38.88 3.11
CA ASN A 389 8.22 38.39 4.45
C ASN A 389 7.44 37.12 4.82
N GLY A 390 6.63 36.57 3.90
CA GLY A 390 5.83 35.38 4.13
C GLY A 390 4.53 35.60 4.90
N ARG A 391 4.03 36.84 4.98
CA ARG A 391 2.78 37.24 5.65
C ARG A 391 1.63 37.33 4.66
N ILE A 392 0.43 36.93 5.08
CA ILE A 392 -0.77 37.01 4.25
C ILE A 392 -1.19 38.47 4.07
N VAL A 393 -1.28 38.92 2.82
CA VAL A 393 -1.77 40.25 2.42
C VAL A 393 -3.12 40.20 1.69
N GLY A 394 -3.57 39.01 1.32
CA GLY A 394 -4.86 38.78 0.70
C GLY A 394 -5.12 37.32 0.38
N GLN A 395 -6.30 37.04 -0.17
CA GLN A 395 -6.71 35.71 -0.63
C GLN A 395 -7.28 35.78 -2.06
N LEU A 396 -7.05 34.74 -2.87
CA LEU A 396 -7.42 34.75 -4.28
C LEU A 396 -8.94 34.84 -4.44
N TRP A 397 -9.41 35.86 -5.15
CA TRP A 397 -10.76 35.87 -5.71
C TRP A 397 -10.76 35.11 -7.02
N GLY A 398 -9.90 35.49 -7.96
CA GLY A 398 -9.83 34.92 -9.30
C GLY A 398 -9.20 35.91 -10.28
N GLY A 399 -9.38 35.68 -11.58
CA GLY A 399 -8.76 36.51 -12.62
C GLY A 399 -8.84 35.91 -14.01
N GLY A 400 -7.97 36.30 -14.93
CA GLY A 400 -7.90 35.70 -16.27
C GLY A 400 -6.72 34.74 -16.45
N ALA A 401 -5.88 34.58 -15.42
CA ALA A 401 -4.66 33.79 -15.52
C ALA A 401 -4.99 32.30 -15.75
N SER A 402 -4.18 31.66 -16.59
CA SER A 402 -4.17 30.21 -16.82
C SER A 402 -2.88 29.84 -17.54
N CYS A 403 -2.56 28.54 -17.65
CA CYS A 403 -1.40 28.12 -18.44
C CYS A 403 -1.51 28.44 -19.95
N SER A 404 -2.73 28.72 -20.43
CA SER A 404 -2.96 29.20 -21.81
C SER A 404 -2.89 30.73 -21.93
N ASN A 405 -2.88 31.46 -20.82
CA ASN A 405 -2.91 32.92 -20.78
C ASN A 405 -2.18 33.47 -19.55
N LEU A 406 -0.86 33.34 -19.53
CA LEU A 406 0.00 33.79 -18.43
C LEU A 406 0.06 35.32 -18.27
N SER A 407 -0.34 36.08 -19.29
CA SER A 407 -0.34 37.55 -19.26
C SER A 407 -1.56 38.16 -18.58
N SER A 408 -2.61 37.36 -18.34
CA SER A 408 -3.81 37.85 -17.67
C SER A 408 -3.61 37.94 -16.16
N PRO A 409 -4.16 38.97 -15.51
CA PRO A 409 -3.96 39.16 -14.09
C PRO A 409 -4.86 38.25 -13.24
N ASP A 410 -4.41 38.03 -12.02
CA ASP A 410 -5.25 37.58 -10.90
C ASP A 410 -5.47 38.69 -9.88
N TYR A 411 -6.56 38.55 -9.13
CA TYR A 411 -7.08 39.50 -8.16
C TYR A 411 -7.23 38.83 -6.80
N TYR A 412 -6.67 39.47 -5.78
CA TYR A 412 -6.70 38.99 -4.40
C TYR A 412 -7.36 40.01 -3.49
N GLY A 413 -8.34 39.57 -2.71
CA GLY A 413 -8.99 40.40 -1.71
C GLY A 413 -8.00 40.88 -0.67
N LYS A 414 -7.85 42.19 -0.49
CA LYS A 414 -6.86 42.71 0.44
C LYS A 414 -7.25 42.42 1.89
N VAL A 415 -6.29 42.04 2.71
CA VAL A 415 -6.46 41.96 4.17
C VAL A 415 -6.83 43.34 4.74
N SER A 416 -6.20 44.42 4.26
CA SER A 416 -6.50 45.81 4.67
C SER A 416 -7.99 46.18 4.46
N TYR A 417 -8.57 45.82 3.32
CA TYR A 417 -9.99 46.05 3.00
C TYR A 417 -10.93 45.02 3.64
N SER A 418 -10.38 43.98 4.26
CA SER A 418 -11.14 42.99 5.03
C SER A 418 -11.00 43.23 6.54
N TRP A 419 -10.13 44.16 6.96
CA TRP A 419 -9.73 44.33 8.36
C TRP A 419 -10.83 44.96 9.22
N THR A 420 -11.24 46.18 8.85
CA THR A 420 -12.33 46.95 9.48
C THR A 420 -13.05 47.84 8.45
N PRO A 421 -13.78 47.27 7.48
CA PRO A 421 -14.58 48.06 6.54
C PRO A 421 -15.55 49.02 7.24
N ALA A 422 -15.94 50.11 6.56
CA ALA A 422 -16.92 51.03 7.14
C ALA A 422 -18.25 50.31 7.45
N GLY A 423 -18.71 50.39 8.70
CA GLY A 423 -19.95 49.75 9.17
C GLY A 423 -19.85 48.23 9.38
N SER A 424 -18.64 47.66 9.41
CA SER A 424 -18.45 46.23 9.70
C SER A 424 -18.65 45.88 11.17
N ASN A 425 -18.84 44.59 11.43
CA ASN A 425 -18.92 43.95 12.74
C ASN A 425 -18.17 42.61 12.71
N SER A 426 -18.26 41.79 13.75
CA SER A 426 -17.53 40.51 13.87
C SER A 426 -17.80 39.52 12.72
N THR A 427 -18.93 39.61 12.03
CA THR A 427 -19.32 38.67 10.97
C THR A 427 -18.83 39.03 9.57
N ASN A 428 -18.26 40.22 9.39
CA ASN A 428 -17.82 40.71 8.08
C ASN A 428 -16.54 41.57 8.13
N GLN A 429 -15.68 41.29 9.12
CA GLN A 429 -14.33 41.84 9.23
C GLN A 429 -13.34 40.84 9.82
N LEU A 430 -12.05 41.04 9.61
CA LEU A 430 -10.97 40.18 10.13
C LEU A 430 -10.48 40.62 11.52
N LYS A 431 -10.44 41.93 11.83
CA LYS A 431 -9.84 42.45 13.07
C LYS A 431 -10.37 41.79 14.34
N PHE A 432 -11.69 41.55 14.41
CA PHE A 432 -12.32 40.97 15.59
C PHE A 432 -11.74 39.59 15.96
N TRP A 433 -11.35 38.82 14.95
CA TRP A 433 -10.84 37.44 15.11
C TRP A 433 -9.32 37.39 15.13
N LEU A 434 -8.65 38.23 14.33
CA LEU A 434 -7.19 38.18 14.19
C LEU A 434 -6.44 39.12 15.15
N ASP A 435 -7.13 40.10 15.74
CA ASP A 435 -6.62 40.97 16.81
C ASP A 435 -7.59 40.99 18.02
N PRO A 436 -7.87 39.82 18.64
CA PRO A 436 -8.88 39.72 19.69
C PRO A 436 -8.49 40.45 20.99
N ASN A 437 -7.19 40.65 21.23
CA ASN A 437 -6.67 41.42 22.36
C ASN A 437 -6.52 42.93 22.08
N SER A 438 -6.88 43.38 20.87
CA SER A 438 -6.74 44.78 20.45
C SER A 438 -5.32 45.32 20.62
N ALA A 439 -4.30 44.51 20.30
CA ALA A 439 -2.90 44.91 20.30
C ALA A 439 -2.64 46.10 19.35
N GLY A 440 -3.48 46.27 18.32
CA GLY A 440 -3.36 47.39 17.38
C GLY A 440 -2.23 47.22 16.36
N ASN A 441 -1.71 46.00 16.23
CA ASN A 441 -0.68 45.66 15.25
C ASN A 441 -1.24 45.82 13.84
N THR A 442 -0.47 46.48 12.97
CA THR A 442 -0.76 46.49 11.52
C THR A 442 -0.10 45.33 10.79
N VAL A 443 0.88 44.70 11.43
CA VAL A 443 1.66 43.58 10.92
C VAL A 443 1.87 42.58 12.06
N LEU A 444 1.69 41.30 11.76
CA LEU A 444 2.00 40.20 12.65
C LEU A 444 2.83 39.17 11.88
N ASP A 445 3.87 38.63 12.50
CA ASP A 445 4.64 37.50 11.95
C ASP A 445 3.92 36.17 12.20
N GLY A 446 4.31 35.13 11.47
CA GLY A 446 3.68 33.83 11.65
C GLY A 446 4.10 33.12 12.93
N PHE A 447 3.23 32.26 13.39
CA PHE A 447 3.39 31.41 14.56
C PHE A 447 3.54 29.97 14.12
N ASP A 448 4.59 29.32 14.62
CA ASP A 448 4.78 27.89 14.45
C ASP A 448 4.53 27.22 15.80
N PRO A 449 3.40 26.54 16.01
CA PRO A 449 3.13 25.87 17.28
C PRO A 449 4.18 24.80 17.59
N ILE A 450 4.90 24.33 16.57
CA ILE A 450 5.93 23.30 16.71
C ILE A 450 7.36 23.84 16.55
N SER A 451 7.61 25.17 16.60
CA SER A 451 8.99 25.71 16.47
C SER A 451 9.97 25.15 17.50
N ASN A 452 9.46 24.73 18.65
CA ASN A 452 10.23 24.19 19.77
C ASN A 452 10.57 22.71 19.54
N CYS A 453 9.90 22.06 18.58
CA CYS A 453 10.02 20.66 18.22
C CYS A 453 11.20 20.36 17.26
N LEU A 454 11.93 21.39 16.82
CA LEU A 454 13.04 21.21 15.90
C LEU A 454 14.16 20.43 16.57
N SER A 455 14.35 19.19 16.12
CA SER A 455 15.47 18.34 16.52
C SER A 455 16.13 17.70 15.30
N THR A 456 17.46 17.65 15.33
CA THR A 456 18.29 16.92 14.39
C THR A 456 18.45 15.51 14.91
N TYR A 457 18.07 14.52 14.10
CA TYR A 457 18.13 13.11 14.47
C TYR A 457 19.38 12.44 13.89
N THR A 458 19.97 11.55 14.66
CA THR A 458 21.02 10.63 14.21
C THR A 458 20.65 9.22 14.60
N TYR A 459 21.10 8.24 13.83
CA TYR A 459 20.90 6.83 14.17
C TYR A 459 22.12 5.99 13.84
N SER A 460 22.25 4.88 14.55
CA SER A 460 23.23 3.82 14.27
C SER A 460 22.53 2.48 14.23
N VAL A 461 22.92 1.62 13.30
CA VAL A 461 22.36 0.27 13.13
C VAL A 461 23.42 -0.79 13.43
N THR A 462 22.99 -1.86 14.10
CA THR A 462 23.70 -3.12 14.21
C THR A 462 23.02 -4.10 13.24
N PRO A 463 23.70 -4.56 12.18
CA PRO A 463 23.17 -5.56 11.26
C PRO A 463 22.84 -6.88 11.96
N GLU A 464 21.96 -7.66 11.33
CA GLU A 464 21.69 -9.05 11.71
C GLU A 464 22.88 -9.95 11.32
N LEU A 465 23.25 -10.91 12.19
CA LEU A 465 24.37 -11.83 11.90
C LEU A 465 23.96 -12.98 10.98
N CYS A 466 22.76 -13.52 11.18
CA CYS A 466 22.20 -14.64 10.43
C CYS A 466 20.79 -14.32 9.99
N PHE A 467 20.39 -14.77 8.79
CA PHE A 467 19.05 -14.51 8.30
C PHE A 467 17.98 -15.11 9.24
N GLY A 468 17.18 -14.25 9.87
CA GLY A 468 16.06 -14.63 10.72
C GLY A 468 16.39 -14.88 12.19
N ASP A 469 17.58 -14.50 12.66
CA ASP A 469 18.00 -14.63 14.07
C ASP A 469 17.48 -13.49 14.96
N ASP A 470 16.91 -12.43 14.36
CA ASP A 470 16.38 -11.25 15.07
C ASP A 470 17.42 -10.62 16.03
N ASP A 471 18.71 -10.63 15.69
CA ASP A 471 19.78 -10.10 16.56
C ASP A 471 20.26 -8.69 16.18
N GLY A 472 19.65 -8.09 15.16
CA GLY A 472 19.87 -6.71 14.77
C GLY A 472 19.40 -5.71 15.83
N ALA A 473 19.92 -4.49 15.73
CA ALA A 473 19.55 -3.40 16.61
C ALA A 473 19.60 -2.04 15.92
N VAL A 474 18.88 -1.08 16.47
CA VAL A 474 19.00 0.33 16.11
C VAL A 474 19.02 1.20 17.36
N THR A 475 19.84 2.24 17.33
CA THR A 475 19.81 3.32 18.31
C THR A 475 19.53 4.62 17.59
N VAL A 476 18.45 5.30 18.01
CA VAL A 476 18.08 6.64 17.53
C VAL A 476 18.36 7.65 18.64
N SER A 477 18.96 8.77 18.28
CA SER A 477 19.18 9.92 19.17
C SER A 477 18.82 11.21 18.46
N PHE A 478 18.61 12.27 19.22
CA PHE A 478 18.31 13.58 18.67
C PHE A 478 19.04 14.69 19.44
N THR A 479 19.23 15.83 18.78
CA THR A 479 19.81 17.06 19.34
C THR A 479 18.94 18.25 18.94
N GLY A 480 18.76 19.22 19.83
CA GLY A 480 17.64 20.19 19.70
C GLY A 480 16.34 19.63 20.29
N GLY A 481 15.30 20.46 20.40
CA GLY A 481 14.06 20.13 21.10
C GLY A 481 14.21 19.97 22.62
N ASN A 482 13.11 19.68 23.31
CA ASN A 482 13.09 19.41 24.74
C ASN A 482 13.43 17.93 25.00
N SER A 483 14.61 17.62 25.54
CA SER A 483 14.97 16.22 25.84
C SER A 483 14.29 15.67 27.10
N SER A 484 13.65 16.51 27.92
CA SER A 484 13.04 16.09 29.18
C SER A 484 11.69 15.41 28.92
N GLY A 485 11.62 14.10 29.12
CA GLY A 485 10.38 13.33 28.93
C GLY A 485 10.20 12.80 27.51
N ALA A 486 11.24 12.88 26.67
CA ALA A 486 11.21 12.31 25.35
C ALA A 486 10.98 10.78 25.36
N THR A 487 10.26 10.29 24.37
CA THR A 487 9.95 8.87 24.19
C THR A 487 10.23 8.43 22.75
N PHE A 488 10.52 7.14 22.60
CA PHE A 488 10.83 6.49 21.33
C PHE A 488 9.92 5.26 21.21
N ASN A 489 9.37 5.02 20.02
CA ASN A 489 8.50 3.88 19.76
C ASN A 489 8.78 3.31 18.36
N ILE A 490 9.06 2.01 18.27
CA ILE A 490 9.25 1.29 16.99
C ILE A 490 8.03 0.43 16.62
N GLY A 491 6.93 0.55 17.36
CA GLY A 491 5.73 -0.29 17.25
C GLY A 491 5.45 -1.16 18.48
N THR A 492 6.31 -1.13 19.49
CA THR A 492 6.20 -1.92 20.75
C THR A 492 5.71 -1.09 21.94
N GLY A 493 5.34 0.16 21.72
CA GLY A 493 4.98 1.13 22.76
C GLY A 493 6.13 2.11 23.08
N PRO A 494 5.81 3.28 23.66
CA PRO A 494 6.80 4.31 23.95
C PRO A 494 7.74 3.92 25.09
N GLN A 495 9.04 4.17 24.90
CA GLN A 495 10.08 4.01 25.92
C GLN A 495 11.03 5.22 25.96
N ALA A 496 11.70 5.46 27.09
CA ALA A 496 12.64 6.58 27.22
C ALA A 496 13.97 6.36 26.46
N SER A 497 14.31 5.10 26.18
CA SER A 497 15.53 4.74 25.44
C SER A 497 15.24 4.69 23.94
N GLY A 498 16.10 5.34 23.14
CA GLY A 498 16.07 5.22 21.67
C GLY A 498 16.69 3.95 21.11
N THR A 499 17.09 3.00 21.96
CA THR A 499 17.68 1.72 21.56
C THR A 499 16.63 0.63 21.49
N PHE A 500 16.56 -0.04 20.35
CA PHE A 500 15.75 -1.21 20.07
C PHE A 500 16.68 -2.34 19.61
N SER A 501 16.60 -3.49 20.27
CA SER A 501 17.34 -4.71 19.94
C SER A 501 16.38 -5.85 19.67
N GLY A 502 16.85 -6.95 19.11
CA GLY A 502 15.96 -8.07 18.84
C GLY A 502 15.23 -7.94 17.50
N LEU A 503 15.86 -7.27 16.51
CA LEU A 503 15.22 -6.89 15.25
C LEU A 503 15.79 -7.71 14.09
N SER A 504 14.93 -8.22 13.23
CA SER A 504 15.30 -8.83 11.95
C SER A 504 15.84 -7.77 10.97
N GLN A 505 16.50 -8.21 9.90
CA GLN A 505 16.71 -7.34 8.75
C GLN A 505 15.37 -6.78 8.21
N GLY A 506 15.36 -5.49 7.86
CA GLY A 506 14.14 -4.82 7.41
C GLY A 506 14.20 -3.31 7.58
N THR A 507 13.18 -2.64 7.05
CA THR A 507 12.99 -1.19 7.23
C THR A 507 12.04 -0.94 8.40
N TYR A 508 12.46 -0.10 9.34
CA TYR A 508 11.70 0.27 10.53
C TYR A 508 11.49 1.78 10.57
N THR A 509 10.37 2.19 11.18
CA THR A 509 10.09 3.60 11.48
C THR A 509 10.07 3.77 13.00
N VAL A 510 11.00 4.55 13.52
CA VAL A 510 11.02 4.94 14.94
C VAL A 510 10.30 6.28 15.07
N VAL A 511 9.22 6.29 15.83
CA VAL A 511 8.53 7.53 16.25
C VAL A 511 9.26 8.07 17.47
N VAL A 512 9.82 9.27 17.36
CA VAL A 512 10.44 10.00 18.46
C VAL A 512 9.49 11.12 18.85
N ILE A 513 9.07 11.15 20.11
CA ILE A 513 8.28 12.24 20.69
C ILE A 513 9.18 12.95 21.68
N ASP A 514 9.49 14.22 21.48
CA ASP A 514 10.29 14.97 22.43
C ASP A 514 9.47 15.35 23.69
N GLY A 515 10.11 16.06 24.62
CA GLY A 515 9.49 16.54 25.86
C GLY A 515 8.41 17.59 25.67
N ASP A 516 8.31 18.19 24.47
CA ASP A 516 7.27 19.14 24.08
C ASP A 516 6.13 18.43 23.31
N ALA A 517 6.11 17.10 23.34
CA ALA A 517 5.12 16.21 22.72
C ALA A 517 5.15 16.21 21.18
N CYS A 518 6.30 16.48 20.57
CA CYS A 518 6.42 16.60 19.13
C CYS A 518 6.83 15.29 18.45
N PRO A 519 5.97 14.62 17.65
CA PRO A 519 6.30 13.36 17.01
C PRO A 519 7.08 13.57 15.70
N THR A 520 8.20 12.85 15.55
CA THR A 520 8.97 12.73 14.31
C THR A 520 9.22 11.28 13.96
N ASN A 521 9.14 10.95 12.67
CA ASN A 521 9.43 9.62 12.15
C ASN A 521 10.87 9.54 11.64
N VAL A 522 11.68 8.66 12.23
CA VAL A 522 13.02 8.32 11.76
C VAL A 522 12.98 6.95 11.09
N THR A 523 13.17 6.92 9.77
CA THR A 523 13.23 5.65 9.01
C THR A 523 14.65 5.10 9.04
N VAL A 524 14.79 3.82 9.39
CA VAL A 524 16.07 3.12 9.53
C VAL A 524 16.01 1.78 8.79
N ASN A 525 17.13 1.35 8.21
CA ASN A 525 17.21 0.07 7.51
C ASN A 525 18.25 -0.82 8.20
N ILE A 526 17.80 -1.96 8.70
CA ILE A 526 18.65 -3.00 9.29
C ILE A 526 18.99 -3.98 8.18
N SER A 527 20.28 -4.13 7.90
CA SER A 527 20.80 -5.09 6.92
C SER A 527 21.08 -6.45 7.57
N GLY A 528 21.04 -7.53 6.80
CA GLY A 528 21.50 -8.86 7.18
C GLY A 528 22.02 -9.64 5.96
N PRO A 529 22.62 -10.82 6.15
CA PRO A 529 22.98 -11.68 5.04
C PRO A 529 21.72 -12.31 4.40
N SER A 530 21.80 -12.68 3.13
CA SER A 530 20.77 -13.51 2.50
C SER A 530 20.71 -14.90 3.13
N GLN A 531 19.53 -15.53 3.15
CA GLN A 531 19.32 -16.87 3.70
C GLN A 531 20.35 -17.90 3.19
N LEU A 532 21.06 -18.55 4.12
CA LEU A 532 21.96 -19.65 3.80
C LEU A 532 21.16 -20.88 3.38
N THR A 533 21.31 -21.29 2.13
CA THR A 533 20.66 -22.47 1.56
C THR A 533 21.66 -23.30 0.78
N THR A 534 21.36 -24.59 0.65
CA THR A 534 22.21 -25.54 -0.06
C THR A 534 21.39 -26.35 -1.05
N GLY A 535 21.93 -26.53 -2.25
CA GLY A 535 21.39 -27.41 -3.29
C GLY A 535 22.51 -28.27 -3.86
N GLY A 536 22.25 -29.01 -4.94
CA GLY A 536 23.29 -29.82 -5.55
C GLY A 536 22.76 -31.00 -6.36
N GLY A 537 23.66 -31.62 -7.13
CA GLY A 537 23.38 -32.81 -7.93
C GLY A 537 23.85 -34.09 -7.23
N VAL A 538 23.06 -35.16 -7.35
CA VAL A 538 23.44 -36.51 -6.87
C VAL A 538 23.73 -37.42 -8.06
N THR A 539 24.88 -38.08 -8.02
CA THR A 539 25.22 -39.19 -8.92
C THR A 539 25.00 -40.50 -8.19
N ASN A 540 24.08 -41.33 -8.69
CA ASN A 540 23.75 -42.64 -8.11
C ASN A 540 24.90 -43.65 -8.27
N GLU A 541 24.96 -44.61 -7.35
CA GLU A 541 25.89 -45.73 -7.41
C GLU A 541 25.46 -46.72 -8.50
N THR A 542 26.37 -47.03 -9.43
CA THR A 542 26.15 -48.04 -10.48
C THR A 542 26.85 -49.36 -10.19
N VAL A 543 28.07 -49.30 -9.62
CA VAL A 543 28.84 -50.45 -9.12
C VAL A 543 29.87 -49.94 -8.11
N ALA A 544 30.00 -50.64 -6.97
CA ALA A 544 31.11 -50.48 -6.03
C ALA A 544 31.38 -49.04 -5.54
N ASN A 545 30.45 -48.45 -4.77
CA ASN A 545 30.62 -47.18 -4.06
C ASN A 545 31.10 -46.02 -4.96
N ASN A 546 30.60 -45.92 -6.19
CA ASN A 546 31.02 -44.88 -7.13
C ASN A 546 30.06 -43.68 -7.19
N GLY A 547 29.14 -43.54 -6.23
CA GLY A 547 28.25 -42.38 -6.13
C GLY A 547 28.99 -41.09 -5.75
N ALA A 548 28.35 -39.94 -5.95
CA ALA A 548 28.89 -38.63 -5.61
C ALA A 548 27.78 -37.60 -5.34
N VAL A 549 28.11 -36.55 -4.56
CA VAL A 549 27.29 -35.35 -4.37
C VAL A 549 28.13 -34.13 -4.74
N ASN A 550 27.59 -33.31 -5.65
CA ASN A 550 28.12 -32.00 -6.00
C ASN A 550 27.26 -30.93 -5.32
N LEU A 551 27.79 -30.29 -4.28
CA LEU A 551 27.08 -29.34 -3.43
C LEU A 551 27.18 -27.94 -4.03
N THR A 552 26.14 -27.14 -3.85
CA THR A 552 26.17 -25.71 -4.16
C THR A 552 25.58 -24.94 -2.99
N VAL A 553 26.34 -23.98 -2.46
CA VAL A 553 25.92 -23.09 -1.38
C VAL A 553 25.42 -21.77 -1.95
N PHE A 554 24.27 -21.27 -1.47
CA PHE A 554 23.72 -19.96 -1.80
C PHE A 554 23.49 -19.15 -0.52
N GLY A 555 23.74 -17.84 -0.58
CA GLY A 555 23.58 -16.93 0.55
C GLY A 555 24.60 -17.14 1.69
N GLY A 556 24.27 -16.67 2.89
CA GLY A 556 25.18 -16.65 4.05
C GLY A 556 26.41 -15.77 3.88
N THR A 557 27.34 -15.85 4.84
CA THR A 557 28.59 -15.09 4.86
C THR A 557 29.81 -16.00 4.68
N SER A 558 30.56 -15.83 3.59
CA SER A 558 31.80 -16.58 3.32
C SER A 558 32.93 -16.23 4.33
N PRO A 559 33.84 -17.16 4.70
CA PRO A 559 33.99 -18.56 4.25
C PRO A 559 33.01 -19.56 4.88
N PHE A 560 32.80 -20.70 4.20
CA PHE A 560 31.96 -21.80 4.65
C PHE A 560 32.78 -22.99 5.16
N THR A 561 32.19 -23.74 6.10
CA THR A 561 32.69 -25.04 6.57
C THR A 561 31.62 -26.11 6.36
N TYR A 562 32.05 -27.33 6.10
CA TYR A 562 31.18 -28.45 5.73
C TYR A 562 31.39 -29.60 6.72
N ALA A 563 30.29 -30.19 7.18
CA ALA A 563 30.31 -31.38 8.02
C ALA A 563 29.35 -32.42 7.43
N TRP A 564 29.92 -33.42 6.76
CA TRP A 564 29.17 -34.53 6.19
C TRP A 564 29.06 -35.69 7.17
N SER A 565 27.90 -36.35 7.15
CA SER A 565 27.67 -37.65 7.77
C SER A 565 26.92 -38.58 6.82
N GLY A 566 27.14 -39.88 6.93
CA GLY A 566 26.50 -40.87 6.06
C GLY A 566 26.57 -42.30 6.58
N PRO A 567 26.17 -43.28 5.76
CA PRO A 567 26.20 -44.70 6.11
C PRO A 567 27.62 -45.18 6.43
N GLY A 568 27.74 -46.23 7.24
CA GLY A 568 29.05 -46.85 7.53
C GLY A 568 30.04 -45.94 8.27
N SER A 569 29.54 -45.01 9.07
CA SER A 569 30.36 -44.00 9.78
C SER A 569 31.13 -43.06 8.86
N PHE A 570 30.63 -42.84 7.64
CA PHE A 570 31.19 -41.86 6.71
C PHE A 570 31.17 -40.46 7.31
N SER A 571 32.27 -39.71 7.16
CA SER A 571 32.36 -38.29 7.45
C SER A 571 33.35 -37.61 6.50
N ALA A 572 33.08 -36.34 6.17
CA ALA A 572 33.93 -35.53 5.30
C ALA A 572 33.74 -34.03 5.59
N THR A 573 34.71 -33.21 5.19
CA THR A 573 34.70 -31.75 5.39
C THR A 573 34.92 -30.95 4.10
N THR A 574 34.99 -31.62 2.96
CA THR A 574 35.04 -30.98 1.64
C THR A 574 33.64 -30.56 1.20
N GLU A 575 33.55 -29.53 0.35
CA GLU A 575 32.28 -29.09 -0.25
C GLU A 575 31.61 -30.23 -1.03
N ASP A 576 32.36 -30.83 -1.96
CA ASP A 576 31.93 -31.99 -2.75
C ASP A 576 32.45 -33.30 -2.15
N ILE A 577 31.65 -34.36 -2.28
CA ILE A 577 32.00 -35.72 -1.81
C ILE A 577 31.76 -36.75 -2.92
N SER A 578 32.65 -37.74 -3.02
CA SER A 578 32.59 -38.82 -4.02
C SER A 578 33.06 -40.15 -3.43
N GLY A 579 32.89 -41.25 -4.16
CA GLY A 579 33.22 -42.59 -3.64
C GLY A 579 32.15 -43.14 -2.69
N LEU A 580 30.89 -42.78 -2.94
CA LEU A 580 29.77 -43.02 -2.04
C LEU A 580 29.05 -44.33 -2.37
N ALA A 581 28.77 -45.12 -1.34
CA ALA A 581 27.81 -46.23 -1.39
C ALA A 581 26.37 -45.69 -1.44
N GLY A 582 25.42 -46.50 -1.93
CA GLY A 582 24.00 -46.19 -1.82
C GLY A 582 23.57 -45.93 -0.37
N GLY A 583 22.89 -44.80 -0.16
CA GLY A 583 22.39 -44.35 1.14
C GLY A 583 22.17 -42.83 1.21
N THR A 584 21.77 -42.34 2.38
CA THR A 584 21.52 -40.91 2.61
C THR A 584 22.73 -40.25 3.27
N TYR A 585 23.22 -39.16 2.68
CA TYR A 585 24.29 -38.32 3.19
C TYR A 585 23.72 -36.97 3.63
N THR A 586 24.07 -36.54 4.82
CA THR A 586 23.62 -35.28 5.42
C THR A 586 24.81 -34.34 5.53
N VAL A 587 24.69 -33.13 4.99
CA VAL A 587 25.66 -32.06 5.18
C VAL A 587 25.08 -31.00 6.09
N THR A 588 25.85 -30.59 7.08
CA THR A 588 25.66 -29.30 7.77
C THR A 588 26.69 -28.33 7.22
N VAL A 589 26.21 -27.23 6.64
CA VAL A 589 27.06 -26.12 6.19
C VAL A 589 26.97 -25.01 7.22
N THR A 590 28.12 -24.53 7.69
CA THR A 590 28.24 -23.41 8.63
C THR A 590 29.00 -22.27 7.98
N ASP A 591 28.45 -21.08 8.01
CA ASP A 591 29.08 -19.88 7.46
C ASP A 591 30.01 -19.16 8.46
N ALA A 592 30.61 -18.05 8.05
CA ALA A 592 31.57 -17.30 8.87
C ALA A 592 30.95 -16.63 10.10
N ASN A 593 29.64 -16.38 10.10
CA ASN A 593 28.90 -15.82 11.22
C ASN A 593 28.37 -16.91 12.16
N GLY A 594 28.58 -18.19 11.81
CA GLY A 594 28.09 -19.34 12.57
C GLY A 594 26.68 -19.79 12.18
N CYS A 595 26.09 -19.21 11.14
CA CYS A 595 24.77 -19.60 10.64
C CYS A 595 24.85 -20.99 10.01
N THR A 596 23.85 -21.84 10.25
CA THR A 596 23.89 -23.24 9.77
C THR A 596 22.68 -23.61 8.92
N THR A 597 22.91 -24.46 7.93
CA THR A 597 21.85 -25.14 7.17
C THR A 597 22.19 -26.63 7.03
N THR A 598 21.17 -27.48 7.00
CA THR A 598 21.34 -28.94 6.89
C THR A 598 20.53 -29.49 5.74
N THR A 599 21.18 -30.25 4.85
CA THR A 599 20.55 -30.84 3.66
C THR A 599 20.89 -32.32 3.55
N ASN A 600 19.90 -33.11 3.09
CA ASN A 600 20.03 -34.54 2.86
C ASN A 600 20.09 -34.85 1.36
N PHE A 601 21.05 -35.68 0.97
CA PHE A 601 21.21 -36.20 -0.38
C PHE A 601 21.11 -37.71 -0.37
N THR A 602 20.24 -38.28 -1.21
CA THR A 602 20.05 -39.74 -1.31
C THR A 602 20.75 -40.28 -2.55
N VAL A 603 21.82 -41.05 -2.36
CA VAL A 603 22.49 -41.82 -3.41
C VAL A 603 21.77 -43.17 -3.54
N ASN A 604 21.18 -43.46 -4.69
CA ASN A 604 20.53 -44.76 -4.91
C ASN A 604 21.55 -45.81 -5.35
N SER A 605 21.33 -47.07 -4.95
CA SER A 605 22.09 -48.22 -5.45
C SER A 605 21.30 -48.95 -6.53
N VAL A 606 21.92 -49.23 -7.67
CA VAL A 606 21.30 -49.97 -8.77
C VAL A 606 21.89 -51.38 -8.82
N VAL A 607 21.38 -52.30 -8.00
CA VAL A 607 21.70 -53.73 -8.13
C VAL A 607 20.50 -54.45 -8.75
N GLY A 608 20.47 -54.56 -10.08
CA GLY A 608 19.45 -55.33 -10.81
C GLY A 608 19.97 -56.71 -11.22
N LEU A 609 19.39 -57.78 -10.69
CA LEU A 609 19.37 -59.10 -11.36
C LEU A 609 18.35 -59.03 -12.49
N VAL A 610 18.74 -59.42 -13.71
CA VAL A 610 17.81 -59.51 -14.84
C VAL A 610 17.02 -60.81 -14.70
N ASP A 611 15.70 -60.71 -14.52
CA ASP A 611 14.79 -61.86 -14.60
C ASP A 611 14.72 -62.30 -16.07
N LEU A 612 15.03 -63.56 -16.38
CA LEU A 612 14.97 -64.09 -17.75
C LEU A 612 13.58 -64.69 -17.97
N ASP A 613 12.94 -64.31 -19.07
CA ASP A 613 11.63 -64.83 -19.46
C ASP A 613 11.72 -66.34 -19.84
N LEU A 614 10.65 -67.10 -19.61
CA LEU A 614 10.55 -68.48 -20.08
C LEU A 614 10.20 -68.52 -21.58
N VAL A 615 10.77 -69.46 -22.33
CA VAL A 615 10.49 -69.71 -23.74
C VAL A 615 9.75 -71.03 -23.93
N ASN A 616 8.64 -71.02 -24.67
CA ASN A 616 7.81 -72.20 -24.86
C ASN A 616 8.15 -72.93 -26.16
N PHE A 617 8.43 -74.23 -26.05
CA PHE A 617 8.73 -75.10 -27.19
C PHE A 617 8.28 -76.54 -26.96
N ASN A 618 7.95 -77.25 -28.02
CA ASN A 618 7.54 -78.65 -28.00
C ASN A 618 8.69 -79.59 -28.42
N LEU A 619 8.63 -80.83 -27.92
CA LEU A 619 9.62 -81.86 -28.19
C LEU A 619 8.95 -83.12 -28.70
N TYR A 620 9.28 -83.52 -29.92
CA TYR A 620 8.66 -84.71 -30.51
C TYR A 620 9.57 -85.42 -31.54
N PRO A 621 9.63 -86.77 -31.49
CA PRO A 621 9.12 -87.64 -30.42
C PRO A 621 9.98 -87.54 -29.15
N ASN A 622 9.37 -87.68 -27.97
CA ASN A 622 10.06 -87.84 -26.69
C ASN A 622 9.21 -88.75 -25.76
N PRO A 623 9.63 -89.99 -25.44
CA PRO A 623 10.93 -90.60 -25.72
C PRO A 623 11.26 -90.74 -27.22
N SER A 624 12.55 -90.67 -27.58
CA SER A 624 13.02 -90.74 -28.97
C SER A 624 14.00 -91.90 -29.19
N ASN A 625 14.12 -92.35 -30.44
CA ASN A 625 15.11 -93.36 -30.86
C ASN A 625 16.47 -92.72 -31.21
N GLY A 626 16.80 -91.59 -30.59
CA GLY A 626 18.00 -90.80 -30.89
C GLY A 626 17.74 -89.55 -31.72
N VAL A 627 16.67 -89.47 -32.52
CA VAL A 627 16.34 -88.29 -33.33
C VAL A 627 15.02 -87.66 -32.86
N PHE A 628 15.02 -86.36 -32.61
CA PHE A 628 13.84 -85.60 -32.16
C PHE A 628 13.89 -84.14 -32.62
N ASN A 629 12.74 -83.47 -32.64
CA ASN A 629 12.63 -82.06 -33.03
C ASN A 629 12.33 -81.18 -31.84
N VAL A 630 12.99 -80.03 -31.80
CA VAL A 630 12.60 -78.84 -31.03
C VAL A 630 11.71 -78.01 -31.92
N VAL A 631 10.47 -77.72 -31.50
CA VAL A 631 9.52 -76.93 -32.28
C VAL A 631 9.08 -75.75 -31.44
N MET A 632 9.36 -74.53 -31.90
CA MET A 632 9.02 -73.31 -31.17
C MET A 632 7.52 -73.03 -31.29
N ASP A 633 6.90 -72.55 -30.21
CA ASP A 633 5.54 -72.04 -30.31
C ASP A 633 5.53 -70.74 -31.13
N ASN A 634 4.43 -70.47 -31.85
CA ASN A 634 4.38 -69.39 -32.85
C ASN A 634 4.71 -67.99 -32.31
N ALA A 635 4.55 -67.75 -31.01
CA ALA A 635 4.85 -66.47 -30.35
C ALA A 635 6.34 -66.27 -30.05
N ASP A 636 7.14 -67.34 -30.06
CA ASP A 636 8.53 -67.36 -29.58
C ASP A 636 9.53 -67.68 -30.71
N LYS A 637 9.20 -67.35 -31.96
CA LYS A 637 10.08 -67.59 -33.11
C LYS A 637 11.25 -66.61 -33.11
N GLY A 638 12.48 -67.11 -33.18
CA GLY A 638 13.67 -66.26 -33.17
C GLY A 638 14.99 -67.04 -33.21
N MET A 639 16.09 -66.33 -32.97
CA MET A 639 17.42 -66.91 -32.81
C MET A 639 17.58 -67.48 -31.40
N TYR A 640 17.84 -68.78 -31.29
CA TYR A 640 18.11 -69.44 -30.01
C TYR A 640 19.33 -70.33 -30.07
N ALA A 641 20.08 -70.37 -28.97
CA ALA A 641 21.09 -71.37 -28.72
C ALA A 641 20.44 -72.64 -28.13
N ILE A 642 20.86 -73.78 -28.63
CA ILE A 642 20.46 -75.12 -28.19
C ILE A 642 21.68 -75.80 -27.58
N GLU A 643 21.51 -76.36 -26.38
CA GLU A 643 22.51 -77.19 -25.73
C GLU A 643 21.85 -78.44 -25.16
N VAL A 644 22.43 -79.62 -25.37
CA VAL A 644 22.00 -80.86 -24.70
C VAL A 644 23.12 -81.36 -23.81
N THR A 645 22.80 -81.63 -22.56
CA THR A 645 23.72 -82.21 -21.58
C THR A 645 23.27 -83.59 -21.13
N ASP A 646 24.22 -84.45 -20.76
CA ASP A 646 23.93 -85.66 -19.99
C ASP A 646 23.62 -85.34 -18.52
N LEU A 647 23.28 -86.35 -17.71
CA LEU A 647 22.99 -86.16 -16.29
C LEU A 647 24.22 -85.76 -15.45
N ASP A 648 25.43 -85.96 -15.97
CA ASP A 648 26.66 -85.48 -15.34
C ASP A 648 26.96 -84.00 -15.70
N GLY A 649 26.07 -83.36 -16.50
CA GLY A 649 26.21 -81.99 -16.95
C GLY A 649 27.18 -81.81 -18.12
N ARG A 650 27.66 -82.89 -18.76
CA ARG A 650 28.54 -82.80 -19.93
C ARG A 650 27.73 -82.48 -21.16
N VAL A 651 28.15 -81.46 -21.91
CA VAL A 651 27.53 -81.08 -23.18
C VAL A 651 27.79 -82.16 -24.22
N VAL A 652 26.72 -82.73 -24.75
CA VAL A 652 26.75 -83.80 -25.76
C VAL A 652 26.31 -83.34 -27.16
N TYR A 653 25.67 -82.17 -27.24
CA TYR A 653 25.24 -81.52 -28.48
C TYR A 653 25.06 -80.01 -28.29
N THR A 654 25.43 -79.22 -29.29
CA THR A 654 25.11 -77.78 -29.36
C THR A 654 24.67 -77.41 -30.76
N ALA A 655 23.78 -76.43 -30.86
CA ALA A 655 23.38 -75.84 -32.13
C ALA A 655 22.86 -74.41 -31.92
N SER A 656 22.62 -73.72 -33.02
CA SER A 656 21.78 -72.52 -33.04
C SER A 656 20.66 -72.75 -34.03
N MET A 657 19.47 -72.28 -33.70
CA MET A 657 18.32 -72.34 -34.60
C MET A 657 17.80 -70.93 -34.90
N ASN A 658 17.33 -70.75 -36.12
CA ASN A 658 16.65 -69.55 -36.59
C ASN A 658 15.37 -69.98 -37.30
N GLY A 659 14.23 -69.97 -36.61
CA GLY A 659 12.95 -70.35 -37.20
C GLY A 659 12.11 -71.29 -36.34
N ASP A 660 11.21 -72.02 -36.99
CA ASP A 660 10.08 -72.70 -36.36
C ASP A 660 10.46 -74.03 -35.68
N SER A 661 11.51 -74.70 -36.17
CA SER A 661 11.95 -75.98 -35.62
C SER A 661 13.42 -76.29 -35.91
N HIS A 662 13.99 -77.19 -35.10
CA HIS A 662 15.34 -77.71 -35.27
C HIS A 662 15.39 -79.20 -34.93
N THR A 663 15.97 -80.01 -35.82
CA THR A 663 16.13 -81.46 -35.61
C THR A 663 17.47 -81.75 -34.91
N ILE A 664 17.41 -82.56 -33.85
CA ILE A 664 18.58 -83.01 -33.09
C ILE A 664 18.73 -84.52 -33.27
N ASP A 665 19.96 -84.94 -33.62
CA ASP A 665 20.34 -86.35 -33.75
C ASP A 665 21.40 -86.72 -32.68
N LEU A 666 20.98 -87.54 -31.74
CA LEU A 666 21.77 -88.19 -30.69
C LEU A 666 21.82 -89.72 -30.88
N GLY A 667 21.62 -90.21 -32.10
CA GLY A 667 21.62 -91.63 -32.46
C GLY A 667 22.93 -92.37 -32.12
N ALA A 668 24.04 -91.66 -31.89
CA ALA A 668 25.29 -92.24 -31.41
C ALA A 668 25.43 -92.28 -29.87
N LYS A 669 24.53 -91.65 -29.11
CA LYS A 669 24.60 -91.56 -27.63
C LYS A 669 23.85 -92.72 -26.97
N ALA A 670 24.20 -93.07 -25.73
CA ALA A 670 23.58 -94.19 -25.02
C ALA A 670 22.09 -93.94 -24.68
N ASN A 671 21.31 -95.00 -24.53
CA ASN A 671 19.95 -94.91 -23.98
C ASN A 671 20.01 -94.28 -22.58
N GLY A 672 19.12 -93.33 -22.29
CA GLY A 672 19.18 -92.56 -21.05
C GLY A 672 18.43 -91.24 -21.10
N THR A 673 18.55 -90.48 -20.01
CA THR A 673 17.95 -89.15 -19.87
C THR A 673 19.00 -88.07 -20.15
N TYR A 674 18.59 -87.03 -20.87
CA TYR A 674 19.39 -85.85 -21.19
C TYR A 674 18.59 -84.58 -20.89
N MET A 675 19.28 -83.45 -20.73
CA MET A 675 18.67 -82.14 -20.50
C MET A 675 18.93 -81.25 -21.70
N LEU A 676 17.87 -80.77 -22.34
CA LEU A 676 17.93 -79.83 -23.45
C LEU A 676 17.65 -78.42 -22.91
N GLN A 677 18.58 -77.50 -23.13
CA GLN A 677 18.41 -76.08 -22.92
C GLN A 677 18.18 -75.35 -24.25
N VAL A 678 17.23 -74.41 -24.24
CA VAL A 678 16.99 -73.44 -25.31
C VAL A 678 17.05 -72.04 -24.69
N SER A 679 17.89 -71.15 -25.23
CA SER A 679 18.12 -69.82 -24.64
C SER A 679 18.53 -68.73 -25.64
N ASN A 680 18.23 -67.48 -25.31
CA ASN A 680 18.77 -66.27 -25.94
C ASN A 680 19.17 -65.23 -24.86
N GLU A 681 19.44 -63.98 -25.23
CA GLU A 681 19.85 -62.93 -24.28
C GLU A 681 18.79 -62.57 -23.21
N LYS A 682 17.52 -62.89 -23.46
CA LYS A 682 16.37 -62.49 -22.63
C LYS A 682 15.57 -63.66 -22.07
N SER A 683 15.78 -64.88 -22.57
CA SER A 683 14.96 -66.03 -22.24
C SER A 683 15.75 -67.33 -22.12
N ARG A 684 15.32 -68.22 -21.21
CA ARG A 684 15.94 -69.55 -21.02
C ARG A 684 14.91 -70.58 -20.57
N THR A 685 14.93 -71.77 -21.17
CA THR A 685 14.11 -72.91 -20.72
C THR A 685 14.86 -74.22 -20.90
N ILE A 686 14.68 -75.14 -19.95
CA ILE A 686 15.31 -76.46 -19.95
C ILE A 686 14.23 -77.54 -19.92
N LYS A 687 14.31 -78.54 -20.81
CA LYS A 687 13.40 -79.69 -20.86
C LYS A 687 14.15 -81.02 -20.87
N ARG A 688 13.52 -82.04 -20.30
CA ARG A 688 14.07 -83.41 -20.24
C ARG A 688 13.83 -84.16 -21.56
N ILE A 689 14.86 -84.81 -22.08
CA ILE A 689 14.80 -85.73 -23.23
C ILE A 689 15.10 -87.16 -22.76
N VAL A 690 14.35 -88.14 -23.26
CA VAL A 690 14.59 -89.56 -22.98
C VAL A 690 14.92 -90.29 -24.28
N LEU A 691 16.12 -90.85 -24.38
CA LEU A 691 16.52 -91.73 -25.49
C LEU A 691 16.23 -93.18 -25.14
N LYS A 692 15.39 -93.84 -25.94
CA LYS A 692 15.03 -95.25 -25.82
C LYS A 692 15.03 -95.89 -27.20
N LYS A 693 16.19 -96.42 -27.59
CA LYS A 693 16.39 -97.16 -28.84
C LYS A 693 15.92 -98.59 -28.75
#